data_AF-A0A937BY24-F1
#
_entry.id   AF-A0A937BY24-F1
#
_cell.length_a   1.000
_cell.length_b   1.000
_cell.length_c   1.000
_cell.angle_alpha   90.00
_cell.angle_beta   90.00
_cell.angle_gamma   90.00
#
_symmetry.space_group_name_H-M   'P 1'
#
loop_
_entity.id
_entity.type
_entity.pdbx_description
1 polymer ?
#
loop_
_entity_poly.entity_id
_entity_poly.type
_entity_poly.pdbx_seq_one_letter_code
_entity_poly.pdbx_strand_id
1 'polypeptide(L)'
;MSDFTNAIKLEKDPVSIFSLHIYKANALLLKGAVDPTISEYETAIGLAPSDSLKSSAYSLRAGYFTKLKRYEDAVRDYTSAIQLVKNKAVLYNLRAQVNFYNKQLEAAISDISNAIISDPKNANFYNTRGVIYNSMGNYEAAVHDFMHNLIVNADRSKAFYNIISPLARMQRFNDAAFFYSLNKANEPYSFINDKQYRHYKYFIKAVLQVADNRLPEALKLLDTASQVYGSGPKEESRRGYMDILYLRGFIQEKLKNYDDARVNYEQSLSIDPLQPDVAAALRGLAAEEVVFRTMDHTPPMIRIDYTTPPVDTADQRSFGIEKDERKMKVMGSAKDESGIKSVTINGQPVNLLEEDGGFMASIPMKSGSNLLKIVATDKQDNTDSLTWNSDPAERKAEQSAAPEAKGKYYAILIAEEDYNDTTIARLQYPVRDARQLRNTLTTRYTFDPQRVDTLFNRSREDIVETIIARCKSLGSNDNLLIFYAGHGDTTHNKVDSVEGYLVPVTAKKGKTSYYISPENIYKALDNSHGKHILVILDACYSGTFTRNAKDSVVSGGVEVQQKIVSRKIMTSGSVEAVPDKSRFIRYLTDIQEENKLPVLSTKDIWNFVSTGVSVSKTTNPQYVAFKDLGDRGGTFVFELRKQNNPPGLPEGLSFIL
;
A
#
# COMPACT_ATOMS: atom_id res chain seq x y z
N MET A 1 -14.19 -39.34 -44.04
CA MET A 1 -15.65 -39.18 -43.80
C MET A 1 -16.42 -40.31 -44.43
N SER A 2 -16.23 -40.57 -45.73
CA SER A 2 -16.66 -41.81 -46.41
C SER A 2 -16.26 -43.07 -45.64
N ASP A 3 -15.01 -43.13 -45.17
CA ASP A 3 -14.47 -44.33 -44.53
C ASP A 3 -15.15 -44.62 -43.19
N PHE A 4 -15.46 -43.59 -42.39
CA PHE A 4 -16.26 -43.75 -41.17
C PHE A 4 -17.68 -44.26 -41.48
N THR A 5 -18.34 -43.68 -42.50
CA THR A 5 -19.69 -44.12 -42.89
C THR A 5 -19.70 -45.58 -43.37
N ASN A 6 -18.67 -46.01 -44.11
CA ASN A 6 -18.54 -47.39 -44.56
C ASN A 6 -18.19 -48.33 -43.39
N ALA A 7 -17.28 -47.93 -42.51
CA ALA A 7 -16.92 -48.70 -41.32
C ALA A 7 -18.13 -48.93 -40.40
N ILE A 8 -18.94 -47.88 -40.15
CA ILE A 8 -20.16 -47.98 -39.33
C ILE A 8 -21.19 -48.96 -39.92
N LYS A 9 -21.29 -49.06 -41.25
CA LYS A 9 -22.20 -50.00 -41.92
C LYS A 9 -21.74 -51.46 -41.82
N LEU A 10 -20.43 -51.69 -41.75
CA LEU A 10 -19.84 -53.03 -41.76
C LEU A 10 -19.63 -53.59 -40.35
N GLU A 11 -19.47 -52.70 -39.37
CA GLU A 11 -19.26 -53.06 -37.97
C GLU A 11 -20.54 -53.60 -37.33
N LYS A 12 -20.39 -54.56 -36.41
CA LYS A 12 -21.48 -55.21 -35.68
C LYS A 12 -21.34 -55.10 -34.17
N ASP A 13 -20.13 -54.85 -33.67
CA ASP A 13 -19.91 -54.69 -32.24
C ASP A 13 -20.43 -53.31 -31.77
N PRO A 14 -21.35 -53.26 -30.79
CA PRO A 14 -21.92 -52.00 -30.30
C PRO A 14 -20.89 -51.01 -29.73
N VAL A 15 -19.80 -51.49 -29.13
CA VAL A 15 -18.74 -50.63 -28.58
C VAL A 15 -17.93 -50.01 -29.72
N SER A 16 -17.61 -50.78 -30.75
CA SER A 16 -16.95 -50.30 -31.97
C SER A 16 -17.82 -49.31 -32.74
N ILE A 17 -19.12 -49.58 -32.91
CA ILE A 17 -20.07 -48.65 -33.55
C ILE A 17 -20.11 -47.33 -32.79
N PHE A 18 -20.27 -47.39 -31.46
CA PHE A 18 -20.21 -46.21 -30.59
C PHE A 18 -18.91 -45.42 -30.80
N SER A 19 -17.78 -46.10 -30.78
CA SER A 19 -16.45 -45.48 -30.90
C SER A 19 -16.27 -44.82 -32.27
N LEU A 20 -16.76 -45.44 -33.35
CA LEU A 20 -16.73 -44.89 -34.70
C LEU A 20 -17.54 -43.59 -34.82
N HIS A 21 -18.72 -43.51 -34.18
CA HIS A 21 -19.48 -42.25 -34.13
C HIS A 21 -18.73 -41.15 -33.35
N ILE A 22 -18.09 -41.49 -32.22
CA ILE A 22 -17.24 -40.53 -31.49
C ILE A 22 -16.05 -40.05 -32.33
N TYR A 23 -15.35 -40.95 -33.03
CA TYR A 23 -14.24 -40.57 -33.90
C TYR A 23 -14.69 -39.73 -35.09
N LYS A 24 -15.84 -40.06 -35.68
CA LYS A 24 -16.44 -39.26 -36.76
C LYS A 24 -16.82 -37.86 -36.27
N ALA A 25 -17.43 -37.75 -35.08
CA ALA A 25 -17.74 -36.46 -34.45
C ALA A 25 -16.47 -35.62 -34.22
N ASN A 26 -15.41 -36.22 -33.64
CA ASN A 26 -14.13 -35.54 -33.43
C ASN A 26 -13.46 -35.09 -34.74
N ALA A 27 -13.58 -35.87 -35.81
CA ALA A 27 -13.05 -35.49 -37.11
C ALA A 27 -13.90 -34.40 -37.80
N LEU A 28 -15.22 -34.37 -37.60
CA LEU A 28 -16.09 -33.27 -38.05
C LEU A 28 -15.84 -31.98 -37.27
N LEU A 29 -15.56 -32.09 -35.97
CA LEU A 29 -15.13 -31.00 -35.10
C LEU A 29 -13.89 -30.30 -35.66
N LEU A 30 -12.87 -31.07 -36.05
CA LEU A 30 -11.64 -30.53 -36.65
C LEU A 30 -11.91 -29.83 -37.99
N LYS A 31 -12.99 -30.17 -38.68
CA LYS A 31 -13.45 -29.50 -39.92
C LYS A 31 -14.37 -28.30 -39.67
N GLY A 32 -14.71 -28.00 -38.42
CA GLY A 32 -15.63 -26.91 -38.06
C GLY A 32 -17.09 -27.16 -38.43
N ALA A 33 -17.49 -28.40 -38.73
CA ALA A 33 -18.85 -28.74 -39.12
C ALA A 33 -19.76 -28.85 -37.88
N VAL A 34 -20.41 -27.75 -37.50
CA VAL A 34 -21.13 -27.64 -36.20
C VAL A 34 -22.25 -28.66 -36.04
N ASP A 35 -23.29 -28.58 -36.87
CA ASP A 35 -24.48 -29.44 -36.73
C ASP A 35 -24.17 -30.93 -36.97
N PRO A 36 -23.37 -31.31 -37.99
CA PRO A 36 -22.99 -32.71 -38.16
C PRO A 36 -22.21 -33.26 -36.95
N THR A 37 -21.37 -32.45 -36.30
CA THR A 37 -20.65 -32.89 -35.10
C THR A 37 -21.62 -33.16 -33.94
N ILE A 38 -22.60 -32.28 -33.72
CA ILE A 38 -23.61 -32.45 -32.66
C ILE A 38 -24.43 -33.71 -32.93
N SER A 39 -24.88 -33.92 -34.17
CA SER A 39 -25.68 -35.07 -34.57
C SER A 39 -24.95 -36.40 -34.38
N GLU A 40 -23.65 -36.46 -34.67
CA GLU A 40 -22.85 -37.67 -34.42
C GLU A 40 -22.67 -37.95 -32.92
N TYR A 41 -22.51 -36.92 -32.09
CA TYR A 41 -22.49 -37.10 -30.64
C TYR A 41 -23.85 -37.55 -30.08
N GLU A 42 -24.96 -37.01 -30.58
CA GLU A 42 -26.33 -37.44 -30.23
C GLU A 42 -26.53 -38.92 -30.55
N THR A 43 -26.11 -39.33 -31.76
CA THR A 43 -26.16 -40.72 -32.19
C THR A 43 -25.32 -41.61 -31.29
N ALA A 44 -24.09 -41.21 -30.96
CA ALA A 44 -23.22 -41.95 -30.03
C ALA A 44 -23.84 -42.08 -28.63
N ILE A 45 -24.46 -41.02 -28.09
CA ILE A 45 -25.13 -41.07 -26.78
C ILE A 45 -26.32 -42.05 -26.80
N GLY A 46 -27.08 -42.08 -27.89
CA GLY A 46 -28.20 -43.01 -28.08
C GLY A 46 -27.78 -44.48 -28.22
N LEU A 47 -26.59 -44.73 -28.81
CA LEU A 47 -26.04 -46.06 -29.05
C LEU A 47 -25.10 -46.57 -27.94
N ALA A 48 -24.86 -45.78 -26.90
CA ALA A 48 -23.87 -46.10 -25.87
C ALA A 48 -24.22 -47.42 -25.14
N PRO A 49 -23.33 -48.43 -25.15
CA PRO A 49 -23.65 -49.76 -24.61
C PRO A 49 -23.46 -49.88 -23.09
N SER A 50 -23.05 -48.80 -22.40
CA SER A 50 -22.96 -48.74 -20.94
C SER A 50 -23.07 -47.31 -20.43
N ASP A 51 -23.43 -47.15 -19.15
CA ASP A 51 -23.48 -45.84 -18.48
C ASP A 51 -22.13 -45.13 -18.49
N SER A 52 -21.02 -45.87 -18.39
CA SER A 52 -19.67 -45.29 -18.47
C SER A 52 -19.41 -44.68 -19.85
N LEU A 53 -19.72 -45.41 -20.92
CA LEU A 53 -19.52 -44.91 -22.29
C LEU A 53 -20.50 -43.76 -22.62
N LYS A 54 -21.74 -43.85 -22.11
CA LYS A 54 -22.74 -42.79 -22.24
C LYS A 54 -22.29 -41.51 -21.53
N SER A 55 -21.76 -41.64 -20.32
CA SER A 55 -21.15 -40.53 -19.57
C SER A 55 -19.98 -39.91 -20.34
N SER A 56 -19.11 -40.73 -20.93
CA SER A 56 -18.00 -40.23 -21.75
C SER A 56 -18.51 -39.45 -22.98
N ALA A 57 -19.55 -39.93 -23.66
CA ALA A 57 -20.14 -39.24 -24.80
C ALA A 57 -20.78 -37.89 -24.42
N TYR A 58 -21.53 -37.85 -23.31
CA TYR A 58 -22.03 -36.58 -22.75
C TYR A 58 -20.88 -35.63 -22.41
N SER A 59 -19.83 -36.11 -21.74
CA SER A 59 -18.67 -35.28 -21.39
C SER A 59 -17.95 -34.72 -22.63
N LEU A 60 -17.81 -35.51 -23.70
CA LEU A 60 -17.18 -35.07 -24.94
C LEU A 60 -18.02 -34.00 -25.65
N ARG A 61 -19.34 -34.20 -25.73
CA ARG A 61 -20.26 -33.22 -26.31
C ARG A 61 -20.32 -31.94 -25.47
N ALA A 62 -20.30 -32.04 -24.14
CA ALA A 62 -20.20 -30.89 -23.24
C ALA A 62 -18.91 -30.08 -23.47
N GLY A 63 -17.77 -30.77 -23.63
CA GLY A 63 -16.50 -30.14 -23.99
C GLY A 63 -16.58 -29.41 -25.34
N TYR A 64 -17.33 -29.97 -26.30
CA TYR A 64 -17.58 -29.30 -27.57
C TYR A 64 -18.49 -28.07 -27.42
N PHE A 65 -19.61 -28.18 -26.70
CA PHE A 65 -20.47 -27.03 -26.41
C PHE A 65 -19.73 -25.90 -25.69
N THR A 66 -18.79 -26.25 -24.80
CA THR A 66 -17.90 -25.27 -24.14
C THR A 66 -17.08 -24.49 -25.16
N LYS A 67 -16.50 -25.16 -26.18
CA LYS A 67 -15.75 -24.48 -27.26
C LYS A 67 -16.64 -23.57 -28.10
N LEU A 68 -17.91 -23.94 -28.28
CA LEU A 68 -18.93 -23.13 -28.95
C LEU A 68 -19.50 -22.01 -28.07
N LYS A 69 -19.05 -21.90 -26.81
CA LYS A 69 -19.60 -20.98 -25.78
C LYS A 69 -21.08 -21.18 -25.47
N ARG A 70 -21.60 -22.38 -25.74
CA ARG A 70 -22.94 -22.82 -25.37
C ARG A 70 -22.90 -23.40 -23.96
N TYR A 71 -22.65 -22.54 -22.97
CA TYR A 71 -22.30 -22.99 -21.62
C TYR A 71 -23.45 -23.71 -20.93
N GLU A 72 -24.70 -23.31 -21.12
CA GLU A 72 -25.86 -23.97 -20.54
C GLU A 72 -26.05 -25.39 -21.09
N ASP A 73 -25.81 -25.60 -22.39
CA ASP A 73 -25.84 -26.93 -23.00
C ASP A 73 -24.72 -27.82 -22.44
N ALA A 74 -23.52 -27.26 -22.28
CA ALA A 74 -22.39 -27.96 -21.68
C ALA A 74 -22.66 -28.33 -20.21
N VAL A 75 -23.26 -27.44 -19.42
CA VAL A 75 -23.65 -27.73 -18.02
C VAL A 75 -24.69 -28.85 -17.97
N ARG A 76 -25.68 -28.86 -18.88
CA ARG A 76 -26.70 -29.93 -18.97
C ARG A 76 -26.06 -31.28 -19.27
N ASP A 77 -25.15 -31.34 -20.23
CA ASP A 77 -24.46 -32.58 -20.59
C ASP A 77 -23.51 -33.07 -19.49
N TYR A 78 -22.72 -32.18 -18.87
CA TYR A 78 -21.89 -32.57 -17.73
C TYR A 78 -22.73 -33.06 -16.55
N THR A 79 -23.90 -32.45 -16.31
CA THR A 79 -24.83 -32.92 -15.27
C THR A 79 -25.34 -34.32 -15.58
N SER A 80 -25.70 -34.59 -16.83
CA SER A 80 -26.11 -35.93 -17.28
C SER A 80 -24.97 -36.95 -17.13
N ALA A 81 -23.73 -36.59 -17.50
CA ALA A 81 -22.56 -37.44 -17.30
C ALA A 81 -22.32 -37.77 -15.81
N ILE A 82 -22.38 -36.77 -14.94
CA ILE A 82 -22.18 -36.92 -13.48
C ILE A 82 -23.20 -37.87 -12.85
N GLN A 83 -24.42 -37.98 -13.40
CA GLN A 83 -25.44 -38.89 -12.88
C GLN A 83 -25.15 -40.36 -13.19
N LEU A 84 -24.37 -40.65 -14.22
CA LEU A 84 -24.17 -42.01 -14.76
C LEU A 84 -22.97 -42.76 -14.17
N VAL A 85 -21.99 -42.06 -13.56
CA VAL A 85 -20.74 -42.68 -13.10
C VAL A 85 -20.46 -42.46 -11.62
N LYS A 86 -19.73 -43.38 -11.00
CA LYS A 86 -19.30 -43.26 -9.59
C LYS A 86 -18.10 -42.33 -9.41
N ASN A 87 -17.12 -42.38 -10.32
CA ASN A 87 -15.95 -41.50 -10.27
C ASN A 87 -16.26 -40.18 -11.00
N LYS A 88 -16.60 -39.15 -10.23
CA LYS A 88 -17.13 -37.87 -10.73
C LYS A 88 -16.10 -36.73 -10.67
N ALA A 89 -14.92 -36.94 -10.08
CA ALA A 89 -13.99 -35.87 -9.74
C ALA A 89 -13.62 -34.99 -10.96
N VAL A 90 -13.25 -35.63 -12.07
CA VAL A 90 -12.91 -34.93 -13.32
C VAL A 90 -14.12 -34.21 -13.92
N LEU A 91 -15.30 -34.84 -13.88
CA LEU A 91 -16.54 -34.24 -14.41
C LEU A 91 -16.98 -33.03 -13.59
N TYR A 92 -16.82 -33.06 -12.27
CA TYR A 92 -17.04 -31.90 -11.39
C TYR A 92 -16.08 -30.77 -11.76
N ASN A 93 -14.78 -31.03 -11.93
CA ASN A 93 -13.83 -30.00 -12.35
C ASN A 93 -14.13 -29.42 -13.75
N LEU A 94 -14.59 -30.25 -14.69
CA LEU A 94 -14.99 -29.78 -16.02
C LEU A 94 -16.25 -28.91 -15.95
N ARG A 95 -17.27 -29.33 -15.19
CA ARG A 95 -18.49 -28.54 -14.99
C ARG A 95 -18.21 -27.25 -14.24
N ALA A 96 -17.30 -27.27 -13.27
CA ALA A 96 -16.84 -26.07 -12.55
C ALA A 96 -16.24 -25.03 -13.51
N GLN A 97 -15.38 -25.44 -14.44
CA GLN A 97 -14.80 -24.54 -15.45
C GLN A 97 -15.89 -23.95 -16.35
N VAL A 98 -16.87 -24.76 -16.79
CA VAL A 98 -17.99 -24.24 -17.59
C VAL A 98 -18.85 -23.27 -16.79
N ASN A 99 -19.17 -23.59 -15.53
CA ASN A 99 -19.91 -22.70 -14.64
C ASN A 99 -19.15 -21.38 -14.41
N PHE A 100 -17.83 -21.43 -14.28
CA PHE A 100 -16.98 -20.24 -14.23
C PHE A 100 -17.10 -19.39 -15.50
N TYR A 101 -17.03 -20.00 -16.69
CA TYR A 101 -17.24 -19.30 -17.96
C TYR A 101 -18.67 -18.75 -18.11
N ASN A 102 -19.64 -19.45 -17.54
CA ASN A 102 -21.05 -19.03 -17.47
C ASN A 102 -21.34 -18.02 -16.36
N LYS A 103 -20.29 -17.49 -15.69
CA LYS A 103 -20.39 -16.53 -14.57
C LYS A 103 -21.23 -17.05 -13.38
N GLN A 104 -21.40 -18.36 -13.24
CA GLN A 104 -22.04 -19.04 -12.11
C GLN A 104 -20.98 -19.43 -11.07
N LEU A 105 -20.43 -18.44 -10.37
CA LEU A 105 -19.21 -18.60 -9.55
C LEU A 105 -19.45 -19.52 -8.33
N GLU A 106 -20.60 -19.44 -7.67
CA GLU A 106 -20.95 -20.28 -6.53
C GLU A 106 -21.11 -21.74 -6.92
N ALA A 107 -21.77 -22.00 -8.06
CA ALA A 107 -21.90 -23.34 -8.61
C ALA A 107 -20.53 -23.92 -9.01
N ALA A 108 -19.65 -23.08 -9.57
CA ALA A 108 -18.29 -23.47 -9.91
C ALA A 108 -17.47 -23.85 -8.66
N ILE A 109 -17.54 -23.05 -7.58
CA ILE A 109 -16.88 -23.34 -6.30
C ILE A 109 -17.40 -24.63 -5.67
N SER A 110 -18.71 -24.86 -5.69
CA SER A 110 -19.31 -26.09 -5.17
C SER A 110 -18.80 -27.32 -5.93
N ASP A 111 -18.82 -27.29 -7.26
CA ASP A 111 -18.34 -28.38 -8.09
C ASP A 111 -16.85 -28.66 -7.89
N ILE A 112 -16.00 -27.65 -7.93
CA ILE A 112 -14.56 -27.87 -7.78
C ILE A 112 -14.20 -28.34 -6.37
N SER A 113 -14.95 -27.94 -5.35
CA SER A 113 -14.76 -28.44 -3.99
C SER A 113 -15.13 -29.92 -3.89
N ASN A 114 -16.20 -30.36 -4.56
CA ASN A 114 -16.53 -31.79 -4.66
C ASN A 114 -15.46 -32.60 -5.42
N ALA A 115 -14.84 -32.00 -6.44
CA ALA A 115 -13.71 -32.62 -7.12
C ALA A 115 -12.51 -32.83 -6.17
N ILE A 116 -12.15 -31.81 -5.38
CA ILE A 116 -11.07 -31.87 -4.38
C ILE A 116 -11.36 -32.90 -3.28
N ILE A 117 -12.61 -32.97 -2.80
CA ILE A 117 -13.01 -33.99 -1.82
C ILE A 117 -12.82 -35.41 -2.40
N SER A 118 -13.11 -35.58 -3.69
CA SER A 118 -13.03 -36.88 -4.36
C SER A 118 -11.58 -37.32 -4.67
N ASP A 119 -10.72 -36.38 -5.05
CA ASP A 119 -9.30 -36.63 -5.31
C ASP A 119 -8.46 -35.43 -4.79
N PRO A 120 -8.08 -35.45 -3.50
CA PRO A 120 -7.41 -34.32 -2.86
C PRO A 120 -5.95 -34.15 -3.28
N LYS A 121 -5.39 -35.09 -4.05
CA LYS A 121 -4.01 -35.04 -4.57
C LYS A 121 -3.94 -34.48 -5.99
N ASN A 122 -5.08 -34.12 -6.58
CA ASN A 122 -5.09 -33.54 -7.91
C ASN A 122 -4.82 -32.03 -7.86
N ALA A 123 -3.58 -31.63 -8.13
CA ALA A 123 -3.18 -30.24 -8.10
C ALA A 123 -4.01 -29.33 -9.03
N ASN A 124 -4.49 -29.86 -10.16
CA ASN A 124 -5.28 -29.07 -11.11
C ASN A 124 -6.57 -28.56 -10.49
N PHE A 125 -7.16 -29.30 -9.53
CA PHE A 125 -8.40 -28.85 -8.91
C PHE A 125 -8.20 -27.64 -8.01
N TYR A 126 -7.08 -27.58 -7.28
CA TYR A 126 -6.71 -26.39 -6.51
C TYR A 126 -6.40 -25.21 -7.44
N ASN A 127 -5.72 -25.43 -8.56
CA ASN A 127 -5.50 -24.36 -9.54
C ASN A 127 -6.83 -23.81 -10.08
N THR A 128 -7.78 -24.67 -10.48
CA THR A 128 -9.11 -24.24 -10.93
C THR A 128 -9.82 -23.44 -9.84
N ARG A 129 -9.86 -23.93 -8.59
CA ARG A 129 -10.53 -23.23 -7.49
C ARG A 129 -9.86 -21.89 -7.16
N GLY A 130 -8.53 -21.84 -7.17
CA GLY A 130 -7.77 -20.60 -6.98
C GLY A 130 -8.04 -19.57 -8.08
N VAL A 131 -8.19 -19.99 -9.34
CA VAL A 131 -8.59 -19.10 -10.44
C VAL A 131 -9.97 -18.51 -10.18
N ILE A 132 -10.94 -19.32 -9.74
CA ILE A 132 -12.30 -18.88 -9.43
C ILE A 132 -12.28 -17.92 -8.23
N TYR A 133 -11.60 -18.24 -7.13
CA TYR A 133 -11.49 -17.33 -5.98
C TYR A 133 -10.84 -16.00 -6.34
N ASN A 134 -9.78 -16.00 -7.16
CA ASN A 134 -9.14 -14.76 -7.61
C ASN A 134 -10.10 -13.92 -8.46
N SER A 135 -10.96 -14.55 -9.28
CA SER A 135 -12.00 -13.82 -10.03
C SER A 135 -13.10 -13.22 -9.15
N MET A 136 -13.35 -13.81 -7.98
CA MET A 136 -14.32 -13.32 -6.99
C MET A 136 -13.74 -12.20 -6.11
N GLY A 137 -12.46 -11.84 -6.28
CA GLY A 137 -11.75 -10.95 -5.35
C GLY A 137 -11.36 -11.61 -4.02
N ASN A 138 -11.55 -12.92 -3.86
CA ASN A 138 -11.11 -13.65 -2.68
C ASN A 138 -9.63 -14.06 -2.83
N TYR A 139 -8.76 -13.05 -2.82
CA TYR A 139 -7.35 -13.18 -3.14
C TYR A 139 -6.57 -14.06 -2.15
N GLU A 140 -6.90 -14.02 -0.86
CA GLU A 140 -6.27 -14.88 0.16
C GLU A 140 -6.55 -16.37 -0.09
N ALA A 141 -7.80 -16.73 -0.36
CA ALA A 141 -8.17 -18.11 -0.68
C ALA A 141 -7.51 -18.58 -1.99
N ALA A 142 -7.40 -17.68 -2.97
CA ALA A 142 -6.71 -17.97 -4.21
C ALA A 142 -5.22 -18.27 -4.00
N VAL A 143 -4.50 -17.41 -3.27
CA VAL A 143 -3.08 -17.62 -2.94
C VAL A 143 -2.88 -18.96 -2.24
N HIS A 144 -3.73 -19.28 -1.26
CA HIS A 144 -3.67 -20.56 -0.55
C HIS A 144 -3.80 -21.76 -1.50
N ASP A 145 -4.81 -21.76 -2.38
CA ASP A 145 -5.02 -22.86 -3.33
C ASP A 145 -3.89 -22.95 -4.37
N PHE A 146 -3.35 -21.84 -4.83
CA PHE A 146 -2.21 -21.85 -5.75
C PHE A 146 -0.92 -22.35 -5.08
N MET A 147 -0.71 -22.04 -3.80
CA MET A 147 0.40 -22.60 -3.03
C MET A 147 0.24 -24.12 -2.86
N HIS A 148 -0.96 -24.62 -2.60
CA HIS A 148 -1.22 -26.07 -2.58
C HIS A 148 -0.95 -26.71 -3.94
N ASN A 149 -1.40 -26.10 -5.04
CA ASN A 149 -1.08 -26.57 -6.39
C ASN A 149 0.44 -26.71 -6.60
N LEU A 150 1.22 -25.71 -6.18
CA LEU A 150 2.69 -25.71 -6.30
C LEU A 150 3.37 -26.81 -5.46
N ILE A 151 2.79 -27.17 -4.31
CA ILE A 151 3.28 -28.26 -3.45
C ILE A 151 2.99 -29.62 -4.08
N VAL A 152 1.81 -29.78 -4.70
CA VAL A 152 1.30 -31.06 -5.21
C VAL A 152 1.76 -31.35 -6.65
N ASN A 153 1.96 -30.32 -7.48
CA ASN A 153 2.44 -30.45 -8.86
C ASN A 153 3.59 -29.46 -9.14
N ALA A 154 4.68 -29.97 -9.69
CA ALA A 154 5.87 -29.21 -10.02
C ALA A 154 5.80 -28.45 -11.35
N ASP A 155 4.63 -28.34 -12.01
CA ASP A 155 4.45 -27.38 -13.10
C ASP A 155 4.39 -25.95 -12.55
N ARG A 156 5.58 -25.42 -12.24
CA ARG A 156 5.78 -24.11 -11.62
C ARG A 156 5.47 -22.95 -12.56
N SER A 157 5.18 -23.23 -13.83
CA SER A 157 5.15 -22.25 -14.91
C SER A 157 4.10 -21.16 -14.68
N LYS A 158 2.85 -21.55 -14.46
CA LYS A 158 1.73 -20.61 -14.21
C LYS A 158 1.59 -20.25 -12.72
N ALA A 159 2.13 -21.08 -11.83
CA ALA A 159 1.98 -20.92 -10.39
C ALA A 159 2.50 -19.57 -9.87
N PHE A 160 3.63 -19.07 -10.40
CA PHE A 160 4.16 -17.78 -9.98
C PHE A 160 3.24 -16.61 -10.28
N TYR A 161 2.79 -16.50 -11.52
CA TYR A 161 1.85 -15.44 -11.91
C TYR A 161 0.55 -15.58 -11.11
N ASN A 162 0.02 -16.80 -10.99
CA ASN A 162 -1.22 -17.08 -10.26
C ASN A 162 -1.12 -16.70 -8.77
N ILE A 163 0.07 -16.73 -8.15
CA ILE A 163 0.29 -16.28 -6.77
C ILE A 163 0.59 -14.78 -6.70
N ILE A 164 1.45 -14.26 -7.58
CA ILE A 164 1.89 -12.86 -7.56
C ILE A 164 0.76 -11.90 -7.94
N SER A 165 -0.09 -12.26 -8.90
CA SER A 165 -1.26 -11.45 -9.31
C SER A 165 -2.17 -11.12 -8.12
N PRO A 166 -2.77 -12.08 -7.39
CA PRO A 166 -3.62 -11.77 -6.25
C PRO A 166 -2.89 -11.06 -5.10
N LEU A 167 -1.59 -11.33 -4.87
CA LEU A 167 -0.80 -10.57 -3.91
C LEU A 167 -0.67 -9.09 -4.32
N ALA A 168 -0.45 -8.81 -5.60
CA ALA A 168 -0.42 -7.46 -6.13
C ALA A 168 -1.79 -6.76 -6.04
N ARG A 169 -2.90 -7.49 -6.28
CA ARG A 169 -4.28 -6.99 -6.11
C ARG A 169 -4.61 -6.65 -4.64
N MET A 170 -4.01 -7.36 -3.70
CA MET A 170 -4.06 -7.03 -2.27
C MET A 170 -3.04 -5.94 -1.85
N GLN A 171 -2.27 -5.39 -2.79
CA GLN A 171 -1.17 -4.44 -2.53
C GLN A 171 -0.06 -5.02 -1.63
N ARG A 172 0.03 -6.35 -1.52
CA ARG A 172 1.04 -7.10 -0.76
C ARG A 172 2.31 -7.33 -1.60
N PHE A 173 2.90 -6.25 -2.12
CA PHE A 173 4.03 -6.31 -3.07
C PHE A 173 5.30 -6.93 -2.46
N ASN A 174 5.54 -6.71 -1.16
CA ASN A 174 6.67 -7.33 -0.45
C ASN A 174 6.52 -8.85 -0.32
N ASP A 175 5.29 -9.35 -0.14
CA ASP A 175 5.03 -10.79 -0.12
C ASP A 175 5.22 -11.40 -1.51
N ALA A 176 4.83 -10.68 -2.56
CA ALA A 176 5.11 -11.08 -3.94
C ALA A 176 6.62 -11.14 -4.21
N ALA A 177 7.39 -10.16 -3.71
CA ALA A 177 8.84 -10.12 -3.83
C ALA A 177 9.54 -11.24 -3.04
N PHE A 178 9.06 -11.52 -1.81
CA PHE A 178 9.55 -12.63 -0.99
C PHE A 178 9.25 -13.98 -1.63
N PHE A 179 8.01 -14.20 -2.09
CA PHE A 179 7.64 -15.42 -2.79
C PHE A 179 8.49 -15.63 -4.05
N TYR A 180 8.73 -14.56 -4.81
CA TYR A 180 9.61 -14.59 -5.97
C TYR A 180 11.05 -14.93 -5.58
N SER A 181 11.61 -14.32 -4.54
CA SER A 181 13.00 -14.54 -4.12
C SER A 181 13.27 -15.96 -3.63
N LEU A 182 12.34 -16.53 -2.84
CA LEU A 182 12.43 -17.91 -2.31
C LEU A 182 12.54 -18.95 -3.43
N ASN A 183 11.92 -18.66 -4.56
CA ASN A 183 11.83 -19.59 -5.67
C ASN A 183 12.67 -19.16 -6.89
N LYS A 184 13.42 -18.05 -6.79
CA LYS A 184 14.29 -17.49 -7.86
C LYS A 184 15.42 -18.45 -8.24
N ALA A 185 16.00 -19.17 -7.27
CA ALA A 185 17.10 -20.10 -7.50
C ALA A 185 16.71 -21.35 -8.30
N ASN A 186 15.42 -21.66 -8.38
CA ASN A 186 14.88 -22.67 -9.29
C ASN A 186 14.68 -22.06 -10.69
N GLU A 187 15.73 -21.40 -11.18
CA GLU A 187 15.74 -20.38 -12.24
C GLU A 187 14.91 -20.71 -13.51
N PRO A 188 14.48 -19.67 -14.23
CA PRO A 188 13.09 -19.45 -14.60
C PRO A 188 12.96 -19.44 -16.14
N TYR A 189 11.75 -19.19 -16.66
CA TYR A 189 11.55 -18.73 -18.04
C TYR A 189 11.54 -19.74 -19.20
N SER A 190 11.62 -21.06 -19.02
CA SER A 190 11.57 -21.96 -20.20
C SER A 190 10.29 -21.77 -21.05
N PHE A 191 9.15 -21.45 -20.41
CA PHE A 191 7.87 -21.14 -21.06
C PHE A 191 7.57 -19.64 -21.23
N ILE A 192 8.29 -18.73 -20.55
CA ILE A 192 8.10 -17.27 -20.69
C ILE A 192 8.74 -16.75 -21.99
N ASN A 193 9.63 -17.53 -22.58
CA ASN A 193 10.09 -17.33 -23.94
C ASN A 193 9.00 -17.64 -24.97
N ASP A 194 7.99 -18.42 -24.60
CA ASP A 194 6.81 -18.59 -25.43
C ASP A 194 6.14 -17.23 -25.59
N LYS A 195 5.90 -16.85 -26.85
CA LYS A 195 5.39 -15.54 -27.22
C LYS A 195 4.13 -15.22 -26.41
N GLN A 196 3.30 -16.22 -26.13
CA GLN A 196 2.04 -16.09 -25.40
C GLN A 196 2.14 -15.63 -23.94
N TYR A 197 3.26 -15.85 -23.24
CA TYR A 197 3.40 -15.59 -21.80
C TYR A 197 4.39 -14.48 -21.44
N ARG A 198 4.92 -13.74 -22.43
CA ARG A 198 5.87 -12.65 -22.19
C ARG A 198 5.33 -11.54 -21.31
N HIS A 199 4.04 -11.21 -21.42
CA HIS A 199 3.45 -10.13 -20.63
C HIS A 199 3.51 -10.41 -19.12
N TYR A 200 3.36 -11.66 -18.68
CA TYR A 200 3.51 -12.04 -17.27
C TYR A 200 4.92 -11.78 -16.72
N LYS A 201 5.96 -11.91 -17.55
CA LYS A 201 7.35 -11.58 -17.16
C LYS A 201 7.46 -10.13 -16.71
N TYR A 202 6.98 -9.24 -17.57
CA TYR A 202 7.10 -7.80 -17.36
C TYR A 202 6.18 -7.34 -16.24
N PHE A 203 4.99 -7.93 -16.14
CA PHE A 203 4.11 -7.72 -15.00
C PHE A 203 4.76 -8.10 -13.67
N ILE A 204 5.32 -9.32 -13.55
CA ILE A 204 6.01 -9.75 -12.34
C ILE A 204 7.18 -8.81 -12.02
N LYS A 205 7.99 -8.44 -13.02
CA LYS A 205 9.08 -7.48 -12.81
C LYS A 205 8.57 -6.12 -12.33
N ALA A 206 7.45 -5.63 -12.87
CA ALA A 206 6.85 -4.38 -12.43
C ALA A 206 6.40 -4.48 -10.98
N VAL A 207 5.74 -5.57 -10.57
CA VAL A 207 5.38 -5.84 -9.17
C VAL A 207 6.60 -5.79 -8.25
N LEU A 208 7.73 -6.38 -8.67
CA LEU A 208 8.98 -6.32 -7.89
C LEU A 208 9.53 -4.89 -7.80
N GLN A 209 9.47 -4.10 -8.87
CA GLN A 209 9.87 -2.69 -8.82
C GLN A 209 8.95 -1.86 -7.92
N VAL A 210 7.64 -2.16 -7.87
CA VAL A 210 6.71 -1.53 -6.93
C VAL A 210 7.10 -1.88 -5.48
N ALA A 211 7.49 -3.13 -5.20
CA ALA A 211 8.00 -3.52 -3.88
C ALA A 211 9.27 -2.73 -3.48
N ASP A 212 10.14 -2.44 -4.46
CA ASP A 212 11.34 -1.61 -4.29
C ASP A 212 11.04 -0.08 -4.27
N ASN A 213 9.76 0.33 -4.32
CA ASN A 213 9.31 1.71 -4.45
C ASN A 213 9.86 2.46 -5.70
N ARG A 214 10.18 1.72 -6.76
CA ARG A 214 10.66 2.23 -8.05
C ARG A 214 9.51 2.34 -9.05
N LEU A 215 8.60 3.26 -8.74
CA LEU A 215 7.32 3.42 -9.46
C LEU A 215 7.50 3.78 -10.96
N PRO A 216 8.38 4.71 -11.36
CA PRO A 216 8.60 5.02 -12.78
C PRO A 216 9.17 3.84 -13.58
N GLU A 217 10.07 3.06 -12.99
CA GLU A 217 10.63 1.85 -13.59
C GLU A 217 9.56 0.76 -13.74
N ALA A 218 8.68 0.63 -12.74
CA ALA A 218 7.53 -0.26 -12.82
C ALA A 218 6.59 0.11 -13.97
N LEU A 219 6.30 1.41 -14.18
CA LEU A 219 5.48 1.87 -15.31
C LEU A 219 6.10 1.48 -16.66
N LYS A 220 7.39 1.71 -16.87
CA LYS A 220 8.09 1.29 -18.11
C LYS A 220 7.97 -0.21 -18.38
N LEU A 221 8.03 -1.02 -17.33
CA LEU A 221 7.83 -2.46 -17.44
C LEU A 221 6.38 -2.80 -17.81
N LEU A 222 5.39 -2.08 -17.30
CA LEU A 222 3.98 -2.25 -17.65
C LEU A 222 3.65 -1.78 -19.07
N ASP A 223 4.33 -0.74 -19.57
CA ASP A 223 4.26 -0.34 -20.98
C ASP A 223 4.73 -1.49 -21.87
N THR A 224 5.88 -2.07 -21.51
CA THR A 224 6.43 -3.22 -22.22
C THR A 224 5.48 -4.43 -22.14
N ALA A 225 4.90 -4.70 -20.96
CA ALA A 225 3.92 -5.76 -20.75
C ALA A 225 2.69 -5.57 -21.66
N SER A 226 2.22 -4.33 -21.81
CA SER A 226 1.10 -3.95 -22.66
C SER A 226 1.42 -4.06 -24.15
N GLN A 227 2.66 -3.76 -24.57
CA GLN A 227 3.08 -3.89 -25.97
C GLN A 227 3.22 -5.35 -26.42
N VAL A 228 3.70 -6.22 -25.54
CA VAL A 228 3.84 -7.66 -25.82
C VAL A 228 2.57 -8.45 -25.48
N TYR A 229 1.49 -7.74 -25.16
CA TYR A 229 0.17 -8.30 -24.91
C TYR A 229 -0.48 -8.81 -26.21
N GLY A 230 -1.36 -9.82 -26.12
CA GLY A 230 -2.15 -10.31 -27.27
C GLY A 230 -1.61 -11.55 -27.99
N SER A 231 -0.63 -12.24 -27.41
CA SER A 231 0.00 -13.43 -28.00
C SER A 231 -0.48 -14.78 -27.44
N GLY A 232 -1.36 -14.81 -26.43
CA GLY A 232 -1.83 -16.04 -25.77
C GLY A 232 -3.33 -16.34 -25.91
N PRO A 233 -3.84 -17.39 -25.23
CA PRO A 233 -5.27 -17.71 -25.23
C PRO A 233 -6.09 -16.48 -24.82
N LYS A 234 -7.16 -16.18 -25.56
CA LYS A 234 -7.92 -14.91 -25.43
C LYS A 234 -8.38 -14.61 -24.00
N GLU A 235 -8.69 -15.64 -23.20
CA GLU A 235 -9.19 -15.46 -21.82
C GLU A 235 -8.07 -15.28 -20.79
N GLU A 236 -7.00 -16.08 -20.85
CA GLU A 236 -5.80 -15.89 -20.00
C GLU A 236 -5.15 -14.52 -20.29
N SER A 237 -5.17 -14.10 -21.55
CA SER A 237 -4.73 -12.78 -21.98
C SER A 237 -5.57 -11.68 -21.32
N ARG A 238 -6.90 -11.78 -21.36
CA ARG A 238 -7.78 -10.77 -20.72
C ARG A 238 -7.45 -10.57 -19.24
N ARG A 239 -7.22 -11.66 -18.49
CA ARG A 239 -6.83 -11.57 -17.07
C ARG A 239 -5.51 -10.83 -16.89
N GLY A 240 -4.47 -11.24 -17.63
CA GLY A 240 -3.17 -10.59 -17.57
C GLY A 240 -3.22 -9.10 -17.88
N TYR A 241 -4.09 -8.69 -18.81
CA TYR A 241 -4.26 -7.28 -19.15
C TYR A 241 -4.99 -6.48 -18.07
N MET A 242 -6.02 -7.05 -17.45
CA MET A 242 -6.68 -6.42 -16.30
C MET A 242 -5.72 -6.21 -15.13
N ASP A 243 -4.81 -7.15 -14.88
CA ASP A 243 -3.78 -6.99 -13.85
C ASP A 243 -2.78 -5.87 -14.18
N ILE A 244 -2.38 -5.75 -15.45
CA ILE A 244 -1.52 -4.65 -15.93
C ILE A 244 -2.23 -3.29 -15.73
N LEU A 245 -3.50 -3.19 -16.12
CA LEU A 245 -4.30 -1.97 -15.97
C LEU A 245 -4.49 -1.60 -14.50
N TYR A 246 -4.83 -2.57 -13.65
CA TYR A 246 -4.94 -2.34 -12.21
C TYR A 246 -3.63 -1.81 -11.62
N LEU A 247 -2.51 -2.47 -11.90
CA LEU A 247 -1.23 -2.07 -11.33
C LEU A 247 -0.77 -0.70 -11.84
N ARG A 248 -1.04 -0.37 -13.11
CA ARG A 248 -0.84 0.99 -13.63
C ARG A 248 -1.70 2.00 -12.89
N GLY A 249 -2.99 1.72 -12.72
CA GLY A 249 -3.92 2.58 -11.98
C GLY A 249 -3.42 2.85 -10.56
N PHE A 250 -3.01 1.79 -9.86
CA PHE A 250 -2.43 1.86 -8.53
C PHE A 250 -1.15 2.70 -8.47
N ILE A 251 -0.22 2.50 -9.43
CA ILE A 251 1.02 3.28 -9.46
C ILE A 251 0.72 4.76 -9.73
N GLN A 252 -0.19 5.05 -10.67
CA GLN A 252 -0.57 6.44 -10.99
C GLN A 252 -1.24 7.14 -9.81
N GLU A 253 -2.09 6.42 -9.06
CA GLU A 253 -2.66 6.90 -7.79
C GLU A 253 -1.55 7.25 -6.79
N LYS A 254 -0.53 6.40 -6.62
CA LYS A 254 0.63 6.71 -5.75
C LYS A 254 1.46 7.89 -6.23
N LEU A 255 1.49 8.15 -7.53
CA LEU A 255 2.13 9.32 -8.14
C LEU A 255 1.23 10.56 -8.16
N LYS A 256 0.00 10.48 -7.64
CA LYS A 256 -1.03 11.54 -7.65
C LYS A 256 -1.52 11.93 -9.06
N ASN A 257 -1.34 11.05 -10.04
CA ASN A 257 -1.87 11.22 -11.39
C ASN A 257 -3.28 10.60 -11.46
N TYR A 258 -4.24 11.23 -10.78
CA TYR A 258 -5.56 10.63 -10.53
C TYR A 258 -6.40 10.41 -11.79
N ASP A 259 -6.26 11.27 -12.81
CA ASP A 259 -6.95 11.08 -14.09
C ASP A 259 -6.45 9.83 -14.82
N ASP A 260 -5.13 9.65 -14.89
CA ASP A 260 -4.53 8.44 -15.45
C ASP A 260 -4.92 7.20 -14.63
N ALA A 261 -4.94 7.31 -13.29
CA ALA A 261 -5.36 6.24 -12.41
C ALA A 261 -6.81 5.81 -12.71
N ARG A 262 -7.72 6.79 -12.82
CA ARG A 262 -9.13 6.59 -13.14
C ARG A 262 -9.31 5.90 -14.48
N VAL A 263 -8.66 6.41 -15.54
CA VAL A 263 -8.72 5.82 -16.89
C VAL A 263 -8.30 4.35 -16.89
N ASN A 264 -7.21 4.01 -16.19
CA ASN A 264 -6.74 2.63 -16.10
C ASN A 264 -7.73 1.71 -15.37
N TYR A 265 -8.30 2.18 -14.26
CA TYR A 265 -9.30 1.40 -13.51
C TYR A 265 -10.62 1.23 -14.28
N GLU A 266 -11.13 2.29 -14.93
CA GLU A 266 -12.33 2.23 -15.77
C GLU A 266 -12.14 1.28 -16.95
N GLN A 267 -10.97 1.36 -17.61
CA GLN A 267 -10.63 0.43 -18.67
C GLN A 267 -10.59 -1.01 -18.18
N SER A 268 -10.07 -1.26 -16.97
CA SER A 268 -10.07 -2.60 -16.37
C SER A 268 -11.51 -3.10 -16.13
N LEU A 269 -12.40 -2.28 -15.56
CA LEU A 269 -13.81 -2.64 -15.33
C LEU A 269 -14.61 -2.84 -16.62
N SER A 270 -14.24 -2.16 -17.71
CA SER A 270 -14.87 -2.38 -19.02
C SER A 270 -14.61 -3.80 -19.57
N ILE A 271 -13.54 -4.46 -19.13
CA ILE A 271 -13.18 -5.83 -19.53
C ILE A 271 -13.91 -6.85 -18.67
N ASP A 272 -13.88 -6.68 -17.36
CA ASP A 272 -14.68 -7.46 -16.41
C ASP A 272 -15.23 -6.55 -15.30
N PRO A 273 -16.56 -6.33 -15.27
CA PRO A 273 -17.18 -5.54 -14.21
C PRO A 273 -17.08 -6.17 -12.81
N LEU A 274 -16.81 -7.48 -12.71
CA LEU A 274 -16.72 -8.21 -11.45
C LEU A 274 -15.32 -8.09 -10.80
N GLN A 275 -14.90 -6.86 -10.52
CA GLN A 275 -13.63 -6.56 -9.84
C GLN A 275 -13.87 -5.64 -8.63
N PRO A 276 -14.17 -6.20 -7.45
CA PRO A 276 -14.61 -5.41 -6.30
C PRO A 276 -13.55 -4.44 -5.78
N ASP A 277 -12.28 -4.82 -5.91
CA ASP A 277 -11.11 -4.03 -5.53
C ASP A 277 -10.85 -2.84 -6.46
N VAL A 278 -10.99 -3.00 -7.77
CA VAL A 278 -10.90 -1.89 -8.75
C VAL A 278 -12.06 -0.91 -8.54
N ALA A 279 -13.27 -1.43 -8.33
CA ALA A 279 -14.43 -0.61 -8.02
C ALA A 279 -14.26 0.16 -6.70
N ALA A 280 -13.59 -0.44 -5.70
CA ALA A 280 -13.25 0.25 -4.46
C ALA A 280 -12.20 1.34 -4.68
N ALA A 281 -11.17 1.09 -5.48
CA ALA A 281 -10.15 2.09 -5.83
C ALA A 281 -10.74 3.31 -6.54
N LEU A 282 -11.64 3.11 -7.51
CA LEU A 282 -12.36 4.20 -8.19
C LEU A 282 -13.24 5.03 -7.23
N ARG A 283 -13.93 4.38 -6.28
CA ARG A 283 -14.68 5.11 -5.24
C ARG A 283 -13.77 5.92 -4.34
N GLY A 284 -12.58 5.40 -4.02
CA GLY A 284 -11.55 6.11 -3.27
C GLY A 284 -11.11 7.39 -3.98
N LEU A 285 -10.78 7.30 -5.28
CA LEU A 285 -10.42 8.46 -6.11
C LEU A 285 -11.52 9.54 -6.13
N ALA A 286 -12.79 9.13 -6.28
CA ALA A 286 -13.90 10.07 -6.28
C ALA A 286 -14.11 10.76 -4.91
N ALA A 287 -13.84 10.05 -3.80
CA ALA A 287 -13.94 10.62 -2.45
C ALA A 287 -12.83 11.63 -2.17
N GLU A 288 -11.60 11.37 -2.63
CA GLU A 288 -10.48 12.31 -2.53
C GLU A 288 -10.76 13.61 -3.31
N GLU A 289 -11.38 13.51 -4.49
CA GLU A 289 -11.76 14.67 -5.31
C GLU A 289 -12.87 15.53 -4.67
N VAL A 290 -13.81 14.92 -3.94
CA VAL A 290 -14.90 15.63 -3.23
C VAL A 290 -14.40 16.34 -1.96
N VAL A 291 -13.46 15.73 -1.24
CA VAL A 291 -12.82 16.36 -0.07
C VAL A 291 -12.00 17.58 -0.49
N PHE A 292 -11.30 17.50 -1.63
CA PHE A 292 -10.50 18.61 -2.17
C PHE A 292 -11.32 19.86 -2.55
N ARG A 293 -12.59 19.67 -2.98
CA ARG A 293 -13.44 20.78 -3.42
C ARG A 293 -14.18 21.51 -2.29
N THR A 294 -14.22 20.99 -1.07
CA THR A 294 -15.16 21.47 -0.03
C THR A 294 -14.54 21.98 1.28
N MET A 295 -13.21 21.97 1.44
CA MET A 295 -12.56 22.33 2.72
C MET A 295 -11.32 23.22 2.62
N ASP A 296 -11.00 23.80 1.46
CA ASP A 296 -9.85 24.70 1.40
C ASP A 296 -10.18 26.07 2.03
N HIS A 297 -9.70 26.27 3.25
CA HIS A 297 -9.71 27.54 3.98
C HIS A 297 -8.28 28.07 4.19
N THR A 298 -7.31 27.44 3.53
CA THR A 298 -5.89 27.74 3.68
C THR A 298 -5.50 28.82 2.67
N PRO A 299 -4.98 29.96 3.10
CA PRO A 299 -4.49 30.97 2.17
C PRO A 299 -3.26 30.50 1.36
N PRO A 300 -3.11 30.96 0.11
CA PRO A 300 -1.99 30.61 -0.76
C PRO A 300 -0.64 31.09 -0.21
N MET A 301 0.39 30.24 -0.20
CA MET A 301 1.74 30.65 0.23
C MET A 301 2.47 31.43 -0.84
N ILE A 302 3.00 32.61 -0.50
CA ILE A 302 3.68 33.52 -1.43
C ILE A 302 5.20 33.51 -1.18
N ARG A 303 5.98 33.39 -2.25
CA ARG A 303 7.44 33.49 -2.23
C ARG A 303 7.96 34.42 -3.34
N ILE A 304 9.02 35.17 -3.04
CA ILE A 304 9.82 35.86 -4.06
C ILE A 304 11.04 34.99 -4.35
N ASP A 305 11.18 34.61 -5.61
CA ASP A 305 12.24 33.71 -6.07
C ASP A 305 13.45 34.50 -6.57
N TYR A 306 13.21 35.66 -7.20
CA TYR A 306 14.27 36.51 -7.73
C TYR A 306 13.82 37.96 -7.97
N THR A 307 14.73 38.93 -7.78
CA THR A 307 14.55 40.33 -8.19
C THR A 307 15.76 40.83 -8.96
N THR A 308 15.57 41.57 -10.06
CA THR A 308 16.69 42.24 -10.75
C THR A 308 17.06 43.55 -10.05
N PRO A 309 18.32 44.02 -10.17
CA PRO A 309 18.63 45.44 -9.93
C PRO A 309 17.77 46.33 -10.86
N PRO A 310 17.49 47.60 -10.48
CA PRO A 310 16.83 48.54 -11.38
C PRO A 310 17.68 48.77 -12.63
N VAL A 311 17.08 48.67 -13.81
CA VAL A 311 17.76 48.94 -15.10
C VAL A 311 17.33 50.33 -15.58
N ASP A 312 18.28 51.22 -15.86
CA ASP A 312 18.01 52.50 -16.55
C ASP A 312 17.72 52.19 -18.03
N THR A 313 16.54 52.55 -18.52
CA THR A 313 16.12 52.30 -19.91
C THR A 313 16.66 53.35 -20.89
N ALA A 314 17.61 54.18 -20.48
CA ALA A 314 18.08 55.36 -21.21
C ALA A 314 19.13 55.07 -22.29
N ASP A 315 18.97 54.01 -23.09
CA ASP A 315 19.85 53.78 -24.26
C ASP A 315 19.08 53.44 -25.53
N GLN A 316 18.15 54.33 -25.91
CA GLN A 316 17.83 54.60 -27.31
C GLN A 316 17.68 56.12 -27.51
N ARG A 317 18.60 56.68 -28.32
CA ARG A 317 18.65 58.12 -28.66
C ARG A 317 17.38 58.56 -29.39
N SER A 318 16.62 59.49 -28.81
CA SER A 318 16.09 60.70 -29.49
C SER A 318 15.28 61.56 -28.50
N PHE A 319 15.31 62.87 -28.72
CA PHE A 319 14.87 63.93 -27.83
C PHE A 319 13.40 63.84 -27.38
N GLY A 320 13.17 63.93 -26.07
CA GLY A 320 11.88 64.21 -25.45
C GLY A 320 11.96 63.98 -23.93
N ILE A 321 11.60 64.98 -23.13
CA ILE A 321 11.60 64.86 -21.66
C ILE A 321 10.49 63.87 -21.28
N GLU A 322 10.86 62.67 -20.87
CA GLU A 322 10.00 61.76 -20.09
C GLU A 322 10.81 61.18 -18.94
N LYS A 323 10.18 61.16 -17.76
CA LYS A 323 10.74 60.64 -16.50
C LYS A 323 11.34 59.25 -16.70
N ASP A 324 12.62 59.08 -16.37
CA ASP A 324 13.28 57.78 -16.26
C ASP A 324 12.54 56.91 -15.21
N GLU A 325 11.61 56.08 -15.67
CA GLU A 325 10.99 55.05 -14.83
C GLU A 325 11.96 53.89 -14.68
N ARG A 326 12.82 53.91 -13.67
CA ARG A 326 13.59 52.73 -13.27
C ARG A 326 12.63 51.58 -12.98
N LYS A 327 12.74 50.46 -13.71
CA LYS A 327 11.88 49.29 -13.50
C LYS A 327 12.67 48.16 -12.85
N MET A 328 12.07 47.54 -11.84
CA MET A 328 12.57 46.32 -11.19
C MET A 328 11.73 45.13 -11.67
N LYS A 329 12.36 44.06 -12.15
CA LYS A 329 11.65 42.80 -12.39
C LYS A 329 11.58 42.02 -11.10
N VAL A 330 10.38 41.59 -10.74
CA VAL A 330 10.07 40.77 -9.58
C VAL A 330 9.52 39.45 -10.09
N MET A 331 10.17 38.35 -9.72
CA MET A 331 9.71 36.99 -9.99
C MET A 331 9.43 36.28 -8.68
N GLY A 332 8.29 35.61 -8.62
CA GLY A 332 7.88 34.86 -7.45
C GLY A 332 6.89 33.76 -7.80
N SER A 333 6.48 33.04 -6.79
CA SER A 333 5.51 31.96 -6.90
C SER A 333 4.49 32.06 -5.78
N ALA A 334 3.24 31.79 -6.10
CA ALA A 334 2.18 31.57 -5.13
C ALA A 334 1.74 30.10 -5.25
N LYS A 335 1.64 29.38 -4.14
CA LYS A 335 1.25 27.96 -4.16
C LYS A 335 0.13 27.70 -3.17
N ASP A 336 -0.87 27.01 -3.67
CA ASP A 336 -2.03 26.57 -2.93
C ASP A 336 -2.50 25.23 -3.48
N GLU A 337 -3.07 24.38 -2.63
CA GLU A 337 -3.56 23.07 -3.05
C GLU A 337 -4.69 23.22 -4.06
N SER A 338 -5.59 24.18 -3.86
CA SER A 338 -6.68 24.45 -4.79
C SER A 338 -6.29 25.20 -6.08
N GLY A 339 -5.05 25.70 -6.12
CA GLY A 339 -4.49 26.45 -7.23
C GLY A 339 -4.78 27.96 -7.13
N ILE A 340 -4.01 28.74 -7.89
CA ILE A 340 -4.05 30.21 -7.76
C ILE A 340 -5.05 30.83 -8.74
N LYS A 341 -5.92 31.71 -8.22
CA LYS A 341 -6.88 32.50 -9.00
C LYS A 341 -6.28 33.81 -9.48
N SER A 342 -5.55 34.51 -8.61
CA SER A 342 -4.92 35.78 -8.96
C SER A 342 -3.72 36.10 -8.08
N VAL A 343 -2.80 36.89 -8.62
CA VAL A 343 -1.74 37.55 -7.84
C VAL A 343 -1.75 39.03 -8.20
N THR A 344 -1.55 39.88 -7.21
CA THR A 344 -1.36 41.33 -7.39
C THR A 344 -0.08 41.79 -6.70
N ILE A 345 0.57 42.81 -7.26
CA ILE A 345 1.70 43.49 -6.63
C ILE A 345 1.34 44.97 -6.52
N ASN A 346 1.33 45.50 -5.30
CA ASN A 346 0.88 46.86 -4.99
C ASN A 346 -0.52 47.17 -5.54
N GLY A 347 -1.40 46.16 -5.53
CA GLY A 347 -2.78 46.26 -6.04
C GLY A 347 -2.91 46.17 -7.56
N GLN A 348 -1.82 46.01 -8.31
CA GLN A 348 -1.85 45.81 -9.76
C GLN A 348 -1.80 44.30 -10.08
N PRO A 349 -2.70 43.78 -10.94
CA PRO A 349 -2.70 42.36 -11.31
C PRO A 349 -1.44 41.99 -12.09
N VAL A 350 -0.92 40.79 -11.85
CA VAL A 350 0.23 40.24 -12.57
C VAL A 350 -0.19 39.03 -13.39
N ASN A 351 0.43 38.87 -14.55
CA ASN A 351 0.19 37.69 -15.40
C ASN A 351 0.89 36.47 -14.79
N LEU A 352 0.11 35.41 -14.57
CA LEU A 352 0.64 34.12 -14.16
C LEU A 352 1.31 33.45 -15.37
N LEU A 353 2.50 32.91 -15.15
CA LEU A 353 3.34 32.34 -16.20
C LEU A 353 2.94 30.88 -16.52
N GLU A 354 2.36 30.14 -15.56
CA GLU A 354 1.90 28.75 -15.69
C GLU A 354 0.73 28.42 -14.72
N GLU A 355 0.15 27.21 -14.79
CA GLU A 355 -0.85 26.70 -13.84
C GLU A 355 -0.30 26.46 -12.41
N ASP A 356 1.03 26.55 -12.21
CA ASP A 356 1.74 26.30 -10.95
C ASP A 356 1.83 27.52 -10.01
N GLY A 357 1.27 28.67 -10.44
CA GLY A 357 1.24 29.92 -9.68
C GLY A 357 2.51 30.77 -9.74
N GLY A 358 3.43 30.50 -10.67
CA GLY A 358 4.55 31.39 -10.98
C GLY A 358 4.09 32.74 -11.56
N PHE A 359 4.69 33.84 -11.11
CA PHE A 359 4.37 35.19 -11.60
C PHE A 359 5.62 36.03 -11.87
N MET A 360 5.51 36.93 -12.85
CA MET A 360 6.55 37.93 -13.15
C MET A 360 5.92 39.29 -13.42
N ALA A 361 6.49 40.34 -12.81
CA ALA A 361 6.06 41.72 -13.01
C ALA A 361 7.24 42.68 -13.12
N SER A 362 7.05 43.76 -13.88
CA SER A 362 8.00 44.89 -13.94
C SER A 362 7.41 46.07 -13.19
N ILE A 363 7.98 46.41 -12.04
CA ILE A 363 7.46 47.45 -11.14
C ILE A 363 8.28 48.73 -11.32
N PRO A 364 7.65 49.89 -11.61
CA PRO A 364 8.33 51.18 -11.61
C PRO A 364 8.74 51.57 -10.19
N MET A 365 10.00 51.96 -10.02
CA MET A 365 10.61 52.29 -8.73
C MET A 365 10.57 53.81 -8.50
N LYS A 366 10.27 54.21 -7.27
CA LYS A 366 10.47 55.57 -6.78
C LYS A 366 11.85 55.68 -6.11
N SER A 367 12.42 56.88 -6.06
CA SER A 367 13.65 57.11 -5.29
C SER A 367 13.41 56.81 -3.80
N GLY A 368 14.20 55.91 -3.22
CA GLY A 368 14.10 55.48 -1.81
C GLY A 368 13.66 54.02 -1.63
N SER A 369 13.15 53.68 -0.44
CA SER A 369 12.62 52.34 -0.15
C SER A 369 11.35 52.08 -0.97
N ASN A 370 11.33 50.98 -1.70
CA ASN A 370 10.17 50.53 -2.45
C ASN A 370 9.58 49.31 -1.75
N LEU A 371 8.49 49.53 -1.02
CA LEU A 371 7.72 48.45 -0.38
C LEU A 371 6.85 47.76 -1.44
N LEU A 372 7.01 46.45 -1.58
CA LEU A 372 6.18 45.62 -2.44
C LEU A 372 5.22 44.82 -1.56
N LYS A 373 3.91 45.04 -1.74
CA LYS A 373 2.86 44.20 -1.17
C LYS A 373 2.37 43.26 -2.25
N ILE A 374 2.70 41.98 -2.13
CA ILE A 374 2.19 40.92 -3.00
C ILE A 374 0.98 40.31 -2.30
N VAL A 375 -0.12 40.14 -3.02
CA VAL A 375 -1.33 39.48 -2.54
C VAL A 375 -1.68 38.37 -3.52
N ALA A 376 -1.85 37.15 -3.02
CA ALA A 376 -2.29 36.02 -3.83
C ALA A 376 -3.64 35.55 -3.32
N THR A 377 -4.52 35.21 -4.25
CA THR A 377 -5.85 34.65 -3.97
C THR A 377 -5.96 33.31 -4.68
N ASP A 378 -6.41 32.28 -3.96
CA ASP A 378 -6.63 30.95 -4.52
C ASP A 378 -7.98 30.86 -5.27
N LYS A 379 -8.28 29.71 -5.88
CA LYS A 379 -9.53 29.49 -6.63
C LYS A 379 -10.78 29.44 -5.72
N GLN A 380 -10.59 29.46 -4.40
CA GLN A 380 -11.59 29.31 -3.34
C GLN A 380 -11.77 30.63 -2.56
N ASP A 381 -11.14 31.71 -3.03
CA ASP A 381 -11.16 33.07 -2.49
C ASP A 381 -10.43 33.26 -1.14
N ASN A 382 -9.62 32.30 -0.70
CA ASN A 382 -8.68 32.55 0.39
C ASN A 382 -7.52 33.41 -0.11
N THR A 383 -7.02 34.31 0.74
CA THR A 383 -6.04 35.32 0.34
C THR A 383 -4.93 35.43 1.37
N ASP A 384 -3.67 35.45 0.92
CA ASP A 384 -2.50 35.78 1.74
C ASP A 384 -1.78 37.01 1.17
N SER A 385 -0.92 37.64 1.98
CA SER A 385 -0.08 38.74 1.52
C SER A 385 1.35 38.71 2.06
N LEU A 386 2.32 38.91 1.18
CA LEU A 386 3.72 39.08 1.52
C LEU A 386 4.12 40.53 1.32
N THR A 387 4.78 41.12 2.32
CA THR A 387 5.42 42.43 2.20
C THR A 387 6.92 42.25 2.04
N TRP A 388 7.51 42.86 1.02
CA TRP A 388 8.93 42.75 0.72
C TRP A 388 9.56 44.13 0.52
N ASN A 389 10.67 44.37 1.22
CA ASN A 389 11.43 45.62 1.13
C ASN A 389 12.61 45.45 0.17
N SER A 390 12.75 46.38 -0.79
CA SER A 390 13.84 46.39 -1.75
C SER A 390 15.21 46.78 -1.16
N ASP A 391 15.28 47.29 0.08
CA ASP A 391 16.53 47.77 0.68
C ASP A 391 17.51 46.62 1.04
N PRO A 392 18.74 46.60 0.49
CA PRO A 392 19.76 45.61 0.86
C PRO A 392 20.33 45.76 2.29
N ALA A 393 20.21 46.93 2.92
CA ALA A 393 20.84 47.22 4.22
C ALA A 393 20.11 46.56 5.40
N GLU A 394 18.78 46.47 5.36
CA GLU A 394 17.97 45.82 6.40
C GLU A 394 17.96 44.28 6.30
N ARG A 395 18.22 43.72 5.11
CA ARG A 395 18.33 42.25 4.89
C ARG A 395 19.45 41.58 5.69
N LYS A 396 20.48 42.34 6.09
CA LYS A 396 21.57 41.85 6.95
C LYS A 396 21.17 41.70 8.43
N ALA A 397 20.12 42.39 8.88
CA ALA A 397 19.69 42.32 10.28
C ALA A 397 18.92 41.02 10.57
N GLU A 398 18.00 40.59 9.69
CA GLU A 398 17.21 39.36 9.88
C GLU A 398 18.01 38.06 9.68
N GLN A 399 19.03 38.05 8.82
CA GLN A 399 19.94 36.90 8.63
C GLN A 399 20.98 36.71 9.74
N SER A 400 21.02 37.63 10.73
CA SER A 400 21.92 37.57 11.88
C SER A 400 21.27 37.06 13.16
N ALA A 401 20.02 36.58 13.10
CA ALA A 401 19.45 35.83 14.21
C ALA A 401 20.31 34.56 14.44
N ALA A 402 20.83 34.43 15.66
CA ALA A 402 21.70 33.33 16.08
C ALA A 402 21.15 31.96 15.66
N PRO A 403 22.00 30.96 15.35
CA PRO A 403 21.54 29.62 15.00
C PRO A 403 20.59 29.11 16.09
N GLU A 404 19.35 28.79 15.71
CA GLU A 404 18.37 28.21 16.63
C GLU A 404 19.01 27.02 17.35
N ALA A 405 19.01 27.05 18.69
CA ALA A 405 19.64 26.00 19.49
C ALA A 405 19.02 24.65 19.14
N LYS A 406 19.86 23.71 18.70
CA LYS A 406 19.45 22.36 18.30
C LYS A 406 18.78 21.65 19.48
N GLY A 407 17.55 21.20 19.27
CA GLY A 407 16.74 20.48 20.26
C GLY A 407 17.40 19.22 20.82
N LYS A 408 17.21 18.95 22.10
CA LYS A 408 17.74 17.73 22.76
C LYS A 408 16.75 16.57 22.61
N TYR A 409 17.28 15.36 22.52
CA TYR A 409 16.48 14.13 22.49
C TYR A 409 16.46 13.47 23.87
N TYR A 410 15.25 13.20 24.36
CA TYR A 410 14.96 12.49 25.61
C TYR A 410 14.15 11.22 25.30
N ALA A 411 14.30 10.20 26.14
CA ALA A 411 13.46 9.01 26.06
C ALA A 411 13.04 8.52 27.45
N ILE A 412 11.83 7.98 27.54
CA ILE A 412 11.35 7.19 28.68
C ILE A 412 11.04 5.79 28.15
N LEU A 413 11.74 4.78 28.65
CA LEU A 413 11.60 3.38 28.24
C LEU A 413 10.99 2.58 29.39
N ILE A 414 9.73 2.20 29.26
CA ILE A 414 8.94 1.47 30.26
C ILE A 414 8.84 0.02 29.82
N ALA A 415 9.18 -0.92 30.72
CA ALA A 415 9.05 -2.35 30.43
C ALA A 415 8.62 -3.14 31.66
N GLU A 416 7.53 -3.89 31.51
CA GLU A 416 6.84 -4.60 32.60
C GLU A 416 6.81 -6.11 32.31
N GLU A 417 7.50 -6.90 33.13
CA GLU A 417 7.61 -8.36 33.00
C GLU A 417 7.21 -9.13 34.26
N ASP A 418 7.49 -8.60 35.46
CA ASP A 418 7.54 -9.36 36.72
C ASP A 418 6.41 -9.00 37.70
N TYR A 419 5.16 -9.13 37.25
CA TYR A 419 3.96 -8.69 37.98
C TYR A 419 3.85 -9.26 39.41
N ASN A 420 3.53 -8.39 40.37
CA ASN A 420 3.38 -8.74 41.78
C ASN A 420 2.15 -9.64 42.03
N ASP A 421 1.08 -9.43 41.26
CA ASP A 421 -0.11 -10.28 41.29
C ASP A 421 0.14 -11.52 40.42
N THR A 422 0.26 -12.68 41.06
CA THR A 422 0.55 -13.96 40.40
C THR A 422 -0.54 -14.42 39.42
N THR A 423 -1.70 -13.76 39.39
CA THR A 423 -2.77 -14.04 38.43
C THR A 423 -2.60 -13.33 37.07
N ILE A 424 -1.64 -12.40 36.99
CA ILE A 424 -1.17 -11.77 35.76
C ILE A 424 0.04 -12.57 35.28
N ALA A 425 0.03 -13.01 34.02
CA ALA A 425 1.11 -13.83 33.49
C ALA A 425 2.43 -13.05 33.41
N ARG A 426 3.53 -13.64 33.89
CA ARG A 426 4.88 -13.09 33.73
C ARG A 426 5.28 -13.08 32.24
N LEU A 427 5.92 -12.02 31.78
CA LEU A 427 6.51 -11.93 30.42
C LEU A 427 8.01 -12.22 30.47
N GLN A 428 8.63 -12.56 29.34
CA GLN A 428 10.04 -12.99 29.30
C GLN A 428 11.02 -11.98 28.66
N TYR A 429 10.53 -11.06 27.83
CA TYR A 429 11.36 -10.25 26.94
C TYR A 429 11.20 -8.71 27.00
N PRO A 430 10.15 -8.09 27.58
CA PRO A 430 9.99 -6.64 27.57
C PRO A 430 11.22 -5.85 28.07
N VAL A 431 11.81 -6.25 29.20
CA VAL A 431 12.98 -5.54 29.76
C VAL A 431 14.21 -5.72 28.89
N ARG A 432 14.42 -6.91 28.31
CA ARG A 432 15.53 -7.15 27.39
C ARG A 432 15.40 -6.28 26.15
N ASP A 433 14.22 -6.23 25.56
CA ASP A 433 13.96 -5.53 24.30
C ASP A 433 14.06 -4.00 24.52
N ALA A 434 13.56 -3.49 25.64
CA ALA A 434 13.74 -2.09 26.02
C ALA A 434 15.21 -1.71 26.29
N ARG A 435 16.01 -2.63 26.85
CA ARG A 435 17.47 -2.43 26.99
C ARG A 435 18.17 -2.38 25.63
N GLN A 436 17.77 -3.23 24.68
CA GLN A 436 18.29 -3.18 23.31
C GLN A 436 17.95 -1.84 22.66
N LEU A 437 16.70 -1.38 22.74
CA LEU A 437 16.29 -0.08 22.22
C LEU A 437 17.12 1.06 22.85
N ARG A 438 17.32 1.06 24.18
CA ARG A 438 18.20 2.03 24.85
C ARG A 438 19.60 2.06 24.24
N ASN A 439 20.20 0.90 24.04
CA ASN A 439 21.54 0.78 23.50
C ASN A 439 21.58 1.35 22.08
N THR A 440 20.61 1.00 21.23
CA THR A 440 20.50 1.51 19.86
C THR A 440 20.37 3.03 19.83
N LEU A 441 19.47 3.61 20.64
CA LEU A 441 19.25 5.06 20.73
C LEU A 441 20.53 5.81 21.17
N THR A 442 21.24 5.29 22.16
CA THR A 442 22.38 5.99 22.78
C THR A 442 23.70 5.79 22.02
N THR A 443 23.84 4.69 21.29
CA THR A 443 25.08 4.37 20.55
C THR A 443 25.01 4.80 19.08
N ARG A 444 23.90 4.56 18.39
CA ARG A 444 23.74 4.88 16.95
C ARG A 444 23.13 6.26 16.72
N TYR A 445 22.26 6.71 17.61
CA TYR A 445 21.55 7.98 17.47
C TYR A 445 22.07 9.04 18.45
N THR A 446 21.56 10.26 18.31
CA THR A 446 21.99 11.43 19.08
C THR A 446 21.41 11.50 20.50
N PHE A 447 20.76 10.45 20.99
CA PHE A 447 20.26 10.41 22.36
C PHE A 447 21.42 10.39 23.36
N ASP A 448 21.36 11.29 24.33
CA ASP A 448 22.29 11.32 25.45
C ASP A 448 21.88 10.26 26.48
N PRO A 449 22.76 9.33 26.89
CA PRO A 449 22.44 8.32 27.90
C PRO A 449 21.87 8.88 29.21
N GLN A 450 22.22 10.13 29.59
CA GLN A 450 21.71 10.80 30.79
C GLN A 450 20.27 11.31 30.64
N ARG A 451 19.74 11.30 29.41
CA ARG A 451 18.39 11.75 29.06
C ARG A 451 17.46 10.60 28.67
N VAL A 452 17.89 9.35 28.90
CA VAL A 452 17.12 8.15 28.65
C VAL A 452 16.76 7.50 29.99
N ASP A 453 15.54 7.74 30.46
CA ASP A 453 14.98 7.16 31.67
C ASP A 453 14.56 5.70 31.38
N THR A 454 14.97 4.76 32.23
CA THR A 454 14.53 3.35 32.13
C THR A 454 13.70 2.98 33.35
N LEU A 455 12.44 2.65 33.11
CA LEU A 455 11.46 2.26 34.13
C LEU A 455 11.10 0.79 33.93
N PHE A 456 11.90 -0.10 34.50
CA PHE A 456 11.70 -1.55 34.40
C PHE A 456 11.04 -2.09 35.66
N ASN A 457 9.90 -2.76 35.50
CA ASN A 457 9.08 -3.29 36.60
C ASN A 457 8.83 -2.21 37.68
N ARG A 458 8.29 -1.05 37.27
CA ARG A 458 8.05 0.09 38.17
C ARG A 458 6.58 0.25 38.51
N SER A 459 6.30 0.91 39.63
CA SER A 459 4.94 1.18 40.04
C SER A 459 4.22 2.10 39.06
N ARG A 460 2.89 2.04 39.06
CA ARG A 460 2.04 2.99 38.32
C ARG A 460 2.43 4.44 38.62
N GLU A 461 2.66 4.75 39.89
CA GLU A 461 2.99 6.08 40.39
C GLU A 461 4.32 6.56 39.79
N ASP A 462 5.37 5.74 39.87
CA ASP A 462 6.69 6.05 39.32
C ASP A 462 6.61 6.33 37.81
N ILE A 463 5.86 5.52 37.07
CA ILE A 463 5.70 5.67 35.62
C ILE A 463 5.01 6.99 35.28
N VAL A 464 3.85 7.25 35.89
CA VAL A 464 3.05 8.45 35.59
C VAL A 464 3.78 9.72 36.04
N GLU A 465 4.40 9.73 37.23
CA GLU A 465 5.15 10.88 37.73
C GLU A 465 6.37 11.18 36.88
N THR A 466 7.10 10.16 36.43
CA THR A 466 8.25 10.36 35.53
C THR A 466 7.83 10.98 34.20
N ILE A 467 6.73 10.50 33.60
CA ILE A 467 6.20 11.08 32.36
C ILE A 467 5.84 12.55 32.57
N ILE A 468 5.11 12.87 33.64
CA ILE A 468 4.70 14.25 33.97
C ILE A 468 5.92 15.14 34.19
N ALA A 469 6.88 14.69 35.01
CA ALA A 469 8.09 15.46 35.30
C ALA A 469 8.90 15.73 34.04
N ARG A 470 9.07 14.72 33.18
CA ARG A 470 9.79 14.86 31.92
C ARG A 470 9.10 15.84 30.99
N CYS A 471 7.80 15.70 30.76
CA CYS A 471 7.01 16.61 29.92
C CYS A 471 7.13 18.07 30.36
N LYS A 472 7.10 18.34 31.67
CA LYS A 472 7.29 19.70 32.24
C LYS A 472 8.71 20.25 32.07
N SER A 473 9.71 19.38 31.98
CA SER A 473 11.13 19.78 31.90
C SER A 473 11.63 20.13 30.50
N LEU A 474 10.87 19.79 29.45
CA LEU A 474 11.30 19.95 28.06
C LEU A 474 11.32 21.42 27.63
N GLY A 475 12.31 21.81 26.84
CA GLY A 475 12.30 23.08 26.11
C GLY A 475 11.43 23.03 24.85
N SER A 476 11.11 24.19 24.29
CA SER A 476 10.28 24.35 23.07
C SER A 476 10.84 23.71 21.80
N ASN A 477 12.14 23.37 21.79
CA ASN A 477 12.82 22.67 20.71
C ASN A 477 13.13 21.21 21.02
N ASP A 478 12.87 20.73 22.25
CA ASP A 478 13.26 19.39 22.69
C ASP A 478 12.30 18.31 22.20
N ASN A 479 12.80 17.08 22.14
CA ASN A 479 12.13 15.92 21.57
C ASN A 479 12.00 14.81 22.61
N LEU A 480 10.83 14.20 22.74
CA LEU A 480 10.58 13.11 23.69
C LEU A 480 10.04 11.86 23.01
N LEU A 481 10.73 10.74 23.21
CA LEU A 481 10.23 9.39 22.92
C LEU A 481 9.69 8.76 24.21
N ILE A 482 8.48 8.22 24.20
CA ILE A 482 7.94 7.37 25.27
C ILE A 482 7.71 5.99 24.66
N PHE A 483 8.35 4.96 25.20
CA PHE A 483 8.17 3.57 24.79
C PHE A 483 7.61 2.77 25.96
N TYR A 484 6.62 1.93 25.69
CA TYR A 484 6.06 0.97 26.65
C TYR A 484 6.04 -0.43 26.04
N ALA A 485 6.52 -1.42 26.78
CA ALA A 485 6.34 -2.84 26.49
C ALA A 485 5.85 -3.61 27.72
N GLY A 486 4.77 -4.37 27.57
CA GLY A 486 4.19 -5.14 28.67
C GLY A 486 2.76 -5.57 28.38
N HIS A 487 2.05 -6.03 29.41
CA HIS A 487 0.62 -6.34 29.27
C HIS A 487 -0.21 -5.08 29.04
N GLY A 488 -1.31 -5.28 28.32
CA GLY A 488 -2.44 -4.38 28.30
C GLY A 488 -3.72 -5.13 28.67
N ASP A 489 -4.70 -4.42 29.20
CA ASP A 489 -5.99 -4.96 29.64
C ASP A 489 -7.14 -4.09 29.12
N THR A 490 -8.38 -4.58 29.24
CA THR A 490 -9.59 -3.94 28.69
C THR A 490 -10.76 -3.97 29.68
N THR A 491 -11.60 -2.93 29.63
CA THR A 491 -12.94 -2.98 30.20
C THR A 491 -14.02 -2.73 29.16
N HIS A 492 -15.12 -3.47 29.26
CA HIS A 492 -16.32 -3.30 28.43
C HIS A 492 -17.35 -2.44 29.18
N ASN A 493 -17.71 -1.29 28.62
CA ASN A 493 -18.80 -0.47 29.15
C ASN A 493 -20.16 -0.85 28.51
N LYS A 494 -21.28 -0.48 29.15
CA LYS A 494 -22.67 -0.77 28.71
C LYS A 494 -23.08 -0.21 27.33
N VAL A 495 -22.16 0.43 26.59
CA VAL A 495 -22.41 1.14 25.32
C VAL A 495 -21.41 0.69 24.23
N ASP A 496 -20.97 -0.57 24.27
CA ASP A 496 -20.04 -1.18 23.29
C ASP A 496 -18.68 -0.47 23.12
N SER A 497 -18.29 0.42 24.04
CA SER A 497 -16.95 1.02 24.05
C SER A 497 -15.97 0.20 24.90
N VAL A 498 -14.90 -0.28 24.27
CA VAL A 498 -13.81 -1.07 24.90
C VAL A 498 -12.70 -0.12 25.37
N GLU A 499 -12.50 0.14 26.64
CA GLU A 499 -11.38 1.00 27.09
C GLU A 499 -10.14 0.15 27.38
N GLY A 500 -9.01 0.46 26.76
CA GLY A 500 -7.75 -0.26 26.94
C GLY A 500 -6.81 0.46 27.91
N TYR A 501 -6.05 -0.32 28.67
CA TYR A 501 -5.14 0.16 29.71
C TYR A 501 -3.76 -0.50 29.59
N LEU A 502 -2.72 0.20 30.01
CA LEU A 502 -1.40 -0.39 30.25
C LEU A 502 -1.34 -0.93 31.68
N VAL A 503 -0.70 -2.09 31.87
CA VAL A 503 -0.68 -2.83 33.14
C VAL A 503 0.72 -2.75 33.78
N PRO A 504 0.93 -1.94 34.85
CA PRO A 504 2.19 -1.88 35.58
C PRO A 504 2.45 -3.14 36.44
N VAL A 505 3.68 -3.36 36.90
CA VAL A 505 4.05 -4.49 37.77
C VAL A 505 3.22 -4.58 39.05
N THR A 506 2.78 -3.44 39.57
CA THR A 506 1.99 -3.33 40.81
C THR A 506 0.48 -3.51 40.58
N ALA A 507 0.07 -3.79 39.34
CA ALA A 507 -1.31 -4.03 38.97
C ALA A 507 -1.94 -5.21 39.73
N LYS A 508 -3.24 -5.09 40.01
CA LYS A 508 -4.08 -6.18 40.51
C LYS A 508 -5.11 -6.54 39.46
N LYS A 509 -5.26 -7.83 39.14
CA LYS A 509 -6.12 -8.28 38.04
C LYS A 509 -7.57 -7.84 38.24
N GLY A 510 -8.12 -7.16 37.23
CA GLY A 510 -9.49 -6.64 37.23
C GLY A 510 -9.71 -5.40 38.11
N LYS A 511 -8.65 -4.74 38.59
CA LYS A 511 -8.73 -3.50 39.39
C LYS A 511 -8.12 -2.34 38.61
N THR A 512 -8.93 -1.69 37.76
CA THR A 512 -8.49 -0.62 36.84
C THR A 512 -7.85 0.59 37.53
N SER A 513 -8.11 0.83 38.81
CA SER A 513 -7.43 1.89 39.59
C SER A 513 -5.91 1.71 39.66
N TYR A 514 -5.41 0.48 39.46
CA TYR A 514 -3.98 0.16 39.40
C TYR A 514 -3.39 0.21 37.99
N TYR A 515 -4.20 0.50 36.96
CA TYR A 515 -3.75 0.52 35.58
C TYR A 515 -3.50 1.96 35.09
N ILE A 516 -2.80 2.10 33.96
CA ILE A 516 -2.56 3.40 33.31
C ILE A 516 -3.55 3.55 32.15
N SER A 517 -4.43 4.54 32.26
CA SER A 517 -5.43 4.84 31.22
C SER A 517 -4.88 5.78 30.14
N PRO A 518 -5.54 5.87 28.97
CA PRO A 518 -5.22 6.87 27.97
C PRO A 518 -5.21 8.29 28.56
N GLU A 519 -6.20 8.64 29.38
CA GLU A 519 -6.27 9.97 30.00
C GLU A 519 -5.03 10.33 30.83
N ASN A 520 -4.40 9.36 31.50
CA ASN A 520 -3.18 9.61 32.28
C ASN A 520 -2.05 10.09 31.37
N ILE A 521 -1.91 9.47 30.18
CA ILE A 521 -0.91 9.87 29.18
C ILE A 521 -1.29 11.21 28.55
N TYR A 522 -2.53 11.37 28.09
CA TYR A 522 -3.00 12.61 27.44
C TYR A 522 -2.77 13.85 28.34
N LYS A 523 -3.18 13.79 29.61
CA LYS A 523 -2.99 14.91 30.56
C LYS A 523 -1.52 15.25 30.80
N ALA A 524 -0.63 14.25 30.78
CA ALA A 524 0.80 14.50 30.93
C ALA A 524 1.39 15.18 29.69
N LEU A 525 0.98 14.75 28.49
CA LEU A 525 1.43 15.30 27.22
C LEU A 525 0.91 16.71 26.95
N ASP A 526 -0.34 17.01 27.33
CA ASP A 526 -0.97 18.33 27.16
C ASP A 526 -0.16 19.44 27.84
N ASN A 527 0.44 19.14 28.99
CA ASN A 527 1.28 20.07 29.75
C ASN A 527 2.75 20.11 29.29
N SER A 528 3.10 19.50 28.16
CA SER A 528 4.46 19.44 27.66
C SER A 528 4.81 20.61 26.75
N HIS A 529 6.02 21.17 26.90
CA HIS A 529 6.56 22.17 25.99
C HIS A 529 7.38 21.58 24.82
N GLY A 530 7.58 20.26 24.77
CA GLY A 530 8.40 19.62 23.74
C GLY A 530 7.87 19.82 22.32
N LYS A 531 8.80 20.01 21.36
CA LYS A 531 8.52 20.22 19.94
C LYS A 531 7.95 18.97 19.27
N HIS A 532 8.63 17.84 19.48
CA HIS A 532 8.21 16.55 18.94
C HIS A 532 8.05 15.55 20.09
N ILE A 533 6.88 14.94 20.19
CA ILE A 533 6.63 13.82 21.10
C ILE A 533 6.13 12.63 20.31
N LEU A 534 6.79 11.50 20.51
CA LEU A 534 6.40 10.22 19.95
C LEU A 534 6.13 9.23 21.09
N VAL A 535 4.93 8.67 21.11
CA VAL A 535 4.57 7.56 22.01
C VAL A 535 4.53 6.27 21.21
N ILE A 536 5.18 5.22 21.69
CA ILE A 536 5.20 3.90 21.08
C ILE A 536 4.72 2.88 22.12
N LEU A 537 3.60 2.20 21.82
CA LEU A 537 2.99 1.21 22.71
C LEU A 537 3.06 -0.18 22.11
N ASP A 538 3.82 -1.05 22.76
CA ASP A 538 3.91 -2.48 22.48
C ASP A 538 3.16 -3.29 23.55
N ALA A 539 1.84 -3.18 23.50
CA ALA A 539 0.93 -3.81 24.45
C ALA A 539 -0.42 -4.13 23.81
N CYS A 540 -1.09 -5.14 24.35
CA CYS A 540 -2.45 -5.52 24.00
C CYS A 540 -3.41 -4.32 24.21
N TYR A 541 -4.47 -4.20 23.41
CA TYR A 541 -5.48 -3.13 23.53
C TYR A 541 -4.95 -1.70 23.34
N SER A 542 -3.67 -1.50 23.00
CA SER A 542 -3.06 -0.18 22.81
C SER A 542 -3.74 0.65 21.72
N GLY A 543 -4.41 0.00 20.76
CA GLY A 543 -5.23 0.67 19.73
C GLY A 543 -6.46 1.42 20.26
N THR A 544 -6.78 1.38 21.55
CA THR A 544 -7.80 2.27 22.14
C THR A 544 -7.28 3.67 22.40
N PHE A 545 -5.95 3.85 22.46
CA PHE A 545 -5.30 5.15 22.70
C PHE A 545 -5.37 6.09 21.48
N THR A 546 -5.95 5.62 20.37
CA THR A 546 -5.98 6.31 19.07
C THR A 546 -7.39 6.63 18.58
N ARG A 547 -8.45 6.25 19.32
CA ARG A 547 -9.87 6.33 18.87
C ARG A 547 -10.35 7.70 18.42
N ASN A 548 -9.72 8.75 18.91
CA ASN A 548 -10.08 10.13 18.61
C ASN A 548 -9.09 10.81 17.65
N ALA A 549 -8.03 10.13 17.24
CA ALA A 549 -6.96 10.68 16.44
C ALA A 549 -7.39 11.05 15.00
N LYS A 550 -6.86 12.18 14.50
CA LYS A 550 -6.93 12.59 13.10
C LYS A 550 -5.53 13.02 12.68
N ASP A 551 -5.04 12.55 11.55
CA ASP A 551 -3.70 12.93 11.08
C ASP A 551 -3.74 14.31 10.43
N SER A 552 -2.87 15.21 10.86
CA SER A 552 -2.66 16.50 10.22
C SER A 552 -1.71 16.31 9.04
N VAL A 553 -2.20 16.54 7.82
CA VAL A 553 -1.39 16.41 6.60
C VAL A 553 -0.62 17.70 6.38
N VAL A 554 0.71 17.61 6.37
CA VAL A 554 1.60 18.71 5.96
C VAL A 554 2.36 18.30 4.72
N SER A 555 2.24 19.10 3.65
CA SER A 555 3.01 18.98 2.43
C SER A 555 4.44 19.50 2.64
N GLY A 556 5.45 18.66 2.34
CA GLY A 556 6.87 19.00 2.50
C GLY A 556 7.74 17.79 2.86
N GLY A 557 9.03 17.87 2.54
CA GLY A 557 10.02 16.84 2.94
C GLY A 557 10.28 16.83 4.45
N VAL A 558 11.02 15.83 4.93
CA VAL A 558 11.34 15.64 6.36
C VAL A 558 11.95 16.91 6.99
N GLU A 559 12.74 17.67 6.24
CA GLU A 559 13.34 18.94 6.68
C GLU A 559 12.32 20.04 7.03
N VAL A 560 11.17 20.04 6.34
CA VAL A 560 10.06 20.98 6.62
C VAL A 560 9.27 20.48 7.82
N GLN A 561 8.98 19.18 7.87
CA GLN A 561 8.20 18.56 8.94
C GLN A 561 8.92 18.58 10.30
N GLN A 562 10.26 18.57 10.33
CA GLN A 562 11.07 18.77 11.54
C GLN A 562 10.96 20.19 12.14
N LYS A 563 10.47 21.16 11.36
CA LYS A 563 10.27 22.52 11.86
C LYS A 563 8.91 22.71 12.55
N ILE A 564 8.01 21.74 12.38
CA ILE A 564 6.61 21.82 12.77
C ILE A 564 6.35 20.94 14.00
N VAL A 565 5.51 21.38 14.93
CA VAL A 565 5.22 20.62 16.17
C VAL A 565 4.59 19.26 15.82
N SER A 566 5.04 18.20 16.49
CA SER A 566 4.57 16.82 16.28
C SER A 566 4.21 16.17 17.62
N ARG A 567 3.04 15.56 17.72
CA ARG A 567 2.52 14.79 18.86
C ARG A 567 1.82 13.55 18.31
N LYS A 568 2.58 12.47 18.13
CA LYS A 568 2.09 11.25 17.47
C LYS A 568 2.24 10.01 18.35
N ILE A 569 1.41 9.02 18.08
CA ILE A 569 1.40 7.73 18.75
C ILE A 569 1.49 6.59 17.72
N MET A 570 2.27 5.57 18.05
CA MET A 570 2.41 4.32 17.31
C MET A 570 2.04 3.15 18.24
N THR A 571 1.24 2.20 17.77
CA THR A 571 0.73 1.08 18.57
C THR A 571 0.86 -0.24 17.82
N SER A 572 1.05 -1.36 18.54
CA SER A 572 1.26 -2.69 17.94
C SER A 572 -0.03 -3.41 17.47
N GLY A 573 -1.21 -3.06 17.98
CA GLY A 573 -2.53 -3.33 17.38
C GLY A 573 -3.61 -4.02 18.26
N SER A 574 -4.86 -3.54 18.15
CA SER A 574 -6.19 -3.97 18.71
C SER A 574 -6.30 -4.82 20.02
N VAL A 575 -7.45 -5.49 20.22
CA VAL A 575 -8.12 -5.90 21.48
C VAL A 575 -7.71 -7.33 21.92
N GLU A 576 -6.50 -7.81 21.62
CA GLU A 576 -6.07 -9.18 21.96
C GLU A 576 -4.57 -9.27 22.31
N ALA A 577 -4.17 -10.42 22.89
CA ALA A 577 -2.87 -10.61 23.55
C ALA A 577 -1.66 -10.61 22.58
N VAL A 578 -0.63 -9.82 22.91
CA VAL A 578 0.68 -9.83 22.23
C VAL A 578 1.47 -11.07 22.69
N PRO A 579 2.02 -11.90 21.78
CA PRO A 579 2.88 -13.02 22.15
C PRO A 579 4.13 -12.53 22.90
N ASP A 580 4.66 -13.32 23.84
CA ASP A 580 5.85 -12.98 24.66
C ASP A 580 7.03 -12.40 23.86
N LYS A 581 7.20 -12.82 22.59
CA LYS A 581 8.13 -12.22 21.63
C LYS A 581 7.40 -11.23 20.74
N SER A 582 7.37 -9.96 21.13
CA SER A 582 6.77 -8.94 20.28
C SER A 582 7.57 -8.77 18.99
N ARG A 583 6.90 -8.96 17.86
CA ARG A 583 7.46 -8.66 16.54
C ARG A 583 7.54 -7.16 16.30
N PHE A 584 6.69 -6.38 16.96
CA PHE A 584 6.63 -4.94 16.77
C PHE A 584 7.93 -4.27 17.21
N ILE A 585 8.40 -4.54 18.44
CA ILE A 585 9.68 -4.01 18.93
C ILE A 585 10.86 -4.54 18.11
N ARG A 586 10.80 -5.78 17.64
CA ARG A 586 11.84 -6.35 16.78
C ARG A 586 11.99 -5.58 15.47
N TYR A 587 10.90 -5.35 14.73
CA TYR A 587 10.99 -4.56 13.50
C TYR A 587 11.38 -3.11 13.76
N LEU A 588 10.98 -2.54 14.90
CA LEU A 588 11.39 -1.20 15.32
C LEU A 588 12.91 -1.12 15.58
N THR A 589 13.50 -2.15 16.20
CA THR A 589 14.96 -2.21 16.41
C THR A 589 15.69 -2.52 15.11
N ASP A 590 15.18 -3.42 14.27
CA ASP A 590 15.82 -3.84 13.02
C ASP A 590 16.01 -2.65 12.07
N ILE A 591 14.96 -1.84 11.82
CA ILE A 591 15.11 -0.64 10.97
C ILE A 591 16.10 0.37 11.54
N GLN A 592 16.18 0.51 12.86
CA GLN A 592 17.10 1.43 13.50
C GLN A 592 18.56 0.96 13.44
N GLU A 593 18.78 -0.34 13.58
CA GLU A 593 20.10 -0.96 13.49
C GLU A 593 20.63 -1.00 12.05
N GLU A 594 19.75 -1.19 11.07
CA GLU A 594 20.11 -1.24 9.64
C GLU A 594 20.16 0.14 8.98
N ASN A 595 19.59 1.18 9.62
CA ASN A 595 19.53 2.52 9.04
C ASN A 595 20.93 3.10 8.74
N LYS A 596 21.08 3.56 7.49
CA LYS A 596 22.26 4.29 6.99
C LYS A 596 21.97 5.76 6.67
N LEU A 597 20.71 6.19 6.74
CA LEU A 597 20.32 7.57 6.47
C LEU A 597 20.72 8.48 7.64
N PRO A 598 21.17 9.72 7.37
CA PRO A 598 21.49 10.69 8.42
C PRO A 598 20.32 10.99 9.35
N VAL A 599 19.10 10.88 8.82
CA VAL A 599 17.84 11.12 9.52
C VAL A 599 16.89 10.00 9.15
N LEU A 600 16.34 9.32 10.16
CA LEU A 600 15.28 8.33 10.00
C LEU A 600 13.97 8.91 10.54
N SER A 601 12.94 9.06 9.70
CA SER A 601 11.67 9.63 10.14
C SER A 601 10.77 8.59 10.79
N THR A 602 9.84 9.03 11.64
CA THR A 602 8.80 8.13 12.18
C THR A 602 7.91 7.51 11.11
N LYS A 603 7.75 8.16 9.95
CA LYS A 603 7.01 7.62 8.82
C LYS A 603 7.75 6.44 8.17
N ASP A 604 9.07 6.53 8.07
CA ASP A 604 9.90 5.43 7.56
C ASP A 604 9.86 4.23 8.50
N ILE A 605 9.99 4.49 9.81
CA ILE A 605 9.82 3.48 10.86
C ILE A 605 8.44 2.84 10.77
N TRP A 606 7.39 3.66 10.68
CA TRP A 606 6.02 3.18 10.55
C TRP A 606 5.84 2.27 9.32
N ASN A 607 6.30 2.71 8.15
CA ASN A 607 6.16 1.94 6.91
C ASN A 607 6.83 0.57 7.02
N PHE A 608 8.01 0.51 7.66
CA PHE A 608 8.72 -0.75 7.88
C PHE A 608 8.05 -1.64 8.93
N VAL A 609 7.74 -1.08 10.10
CA VAL A 609 7.16 -1.81 11.23
C VAL A 609 5.76 -2.33 10.89
N SER A 610 4.90 -1.49 10.29
CA SER A 610 3.56 -1.90 9.85
C SER A 610 3.62 -3.00 8.79
N THR A 611 4.58 -2.95 7.87
CA THR A 611 4.83 -4.02 6.89
C THR A 611 5.23 -5.33 7.58
N GLY A 612 6.18 -5.29 8.51
CA GLY A 612 6.66 -6.49 9.21
C GLY A 612 5.61 -7.13 10.12
N VAL A 613 4.76 -6.33 10.77
CA VAL A 613 3.74 -6.79 11.72
C VAL A 613 2.45 -7.29 11.03
N SER A 614 2.07 -6.71 9.88
CA SER A 614 0.81 -7.04 9.18
C SER A 614 0.79 -8.40 8.47
N VAL A 615 1.92 -9.12 8.42
CA VAL A 615 2.01 -10.50 7.89
C VAL A 615 1.24 -11.52 8.75
N SER A 616 0.80 -11.12 9.94
CA SER A 616 0.02 -11.97 10.84
C SER A 616 -1.40 -11.46 10.99
N LYS A 617 -2.38 -12.34 10.75
CA LYS A 617 -3.83 -12.07 10.72
C LYS A 617 -4.45 -11.47 12.01
N THR A 618 -3.67 -11.06 13.02
CA THR A 618 -4.16 -10.79 14.39
C THR A 618 -3.77 -9.44 14.99
N THR A 619 -2.97 -8.59 14.33
CA THR A 619 -2.55 -7.28 14.87
C THR A 619 -2.67 -6.20 13.81
N ASN A 620 -3.52 -5.19 14.03
CA ASN A 620 -3.61 -4.01 13.17
C ASN A 620 -2.93 -2.83 13.88
N PRO A 621 -1.61 -2.65 13.72
CA PRO A 621 -0.90 -1.55 14.34
C PRO A 621 -1.46 -0.21 13.84
N GLN A 622 -1.23 0.87 14.58
CA GLN A 622 -1.69 2.20 14.17
C GLN A 622 -0.62 3.25 14.38
N TYR A 623 -0.56 4.25 13.50
CA TYR A 623 0.28 5.44 13.63
C TYR A 623 -0.53 6.68 13.28
N VAL A 624 -0.78 7.54 14.26
CA VAL A 624 -1.70 8.67 14.14
C VAL A 624 -1.28 9.83 15.07
N ALA A 625 -1.78 11.04 14.82
CA ALA A 625 -1.59 12.19 15.70
C ALA A 625 -2.56 12.18 16.89
N PHE A 626 -2.10 12.64 18.06
CA PHE A 626 -2.99 12.82 19.20
C PHE A 626 -4.00 13.93 18.92
N LYS A 627 -5.29 13.64 19.13
CA LYS A 627 -6.35 14.65 19.04
C LYS A 627 -6.19 15.70 20.14
N ASP A 628 -6.40 16.96 19.79
CA ASP A 628 -6.47 18.10 20.71
C ASP A 628 -5.19 18.35 21.55
N LEU A 629 -4.04 17.75 21.19
CA LEU A 629 -2.73 17.98 21.83
C LEU A 629 -1.78 18.87 21.00
N GLY A 630 -2.31 19.61 20.02
CA GLY A 630 -1.55 20.59 19.25
C GLY A 630 -0.54 20.03 18.23
N ASP A 631 -0.75 18.79 17.74
CA ASP A 631 -0.04 18.32 16.55
C ASP A 631 -0.34 19.24 15.36
N ARG A 632 0.70 19.63 14.62
CA ARG A 632 0.57 20.50 13.43
C ARG A 632 1.06 19.81 12.16
N GLY A 633 1.15 18.48 12.17
CA GLY A 633 1.64 17.65 11.05
C GLY A 633 3.16 17.56 10.94
N GLY A 634 3.89 17.92 12.01
CA GLY A 634 5.34 17.71 12.08
C GLY A 634 5.73 16.24 12.23
N THR A 635 7.03 15.96 12.23
CA THR A 635 7.56 14.59 12.35
C THR A 635 8.67 14.50 13.39
N PHE A 636 8.61 13.48 14.25
CA PHE A 636 9.75 13.10 15.10
C PHE A 636 10.77 12.37 14.22
N VAL A 637 12.06 12.58 14.47
CA VAL A 637 13.13 11.91 13.72
C VAL A 637 14.17 11.30 14.64
N PHE A 638 14.88 10.30 14.12
CA PHE A 638 16.04 9.72 14.75
C PHE A 638 17.27 10.15 13.95
N GLU A 639 18.09 11.02 14.53
CA GLU A 639 19.30 11.54 13.88
C GLU A 639 20.49 10.61 14.15
N LEU A 640 21.11 10.11 13.09
CA LEU A 640 22.26 9.24 13.18
C LEU A 640 23.45 10.04 13.74
N ARG A 641 24.15 9.47 14.72
CA ARG A 641 25.39 10.05 15.24
C ARG A 641 26.42 10.04 14.12
N LYS A 642 27.02 11.20 13.81
CA LYS A 642 28.14 11.28 12.86
C LYS A 642 29.25 10.33 13.34
N GLN A 643 29.65 9.37 12.51
CA GLN A 643 30.83 8.58 12.79
C GLN A 643 32.02 9.54 12.73
N ASN A 644 32.63 9.82 13.88
CA ASN A 644 33.95 10.42 13.87
C ASN A 644 34.86 9.39 13.21
N ASN A 645 35.31 9.68 11.99
CA ASN A 645 36.47 8.97 11.45
C ASN A 645 37.58 9.04 12.51
N PRO A 646 38.28 7.93 12.80
CA PRO A 646 39.48 8.02 13.61
C PRO A 646 40.43 9.04 12.95
N PRO A 647 41.16 9.85 13.73
CA PRO A 647 41.99 10.91 13.18
C PRO A 647 43.09 10.27 12.33
N GLY A 648 43.07 10.51 11.02
CA GLY A 648 44.17 10.19 10.12
C GLY A 648 43.80 9.38 8.89
N LEU A 649 42.98 9.93 8.00
CA LEU A 649 43.02 9.60 6.56
C LEU A 649 42.72 10.89 5.76
N PRO A 650 43.61 11.35 4.85
CA PRO A 650 43.43 12.60 4.13
C PRO A 650 42.24 12.56 3.16
N GLU A 651 41.60 13.72 2.96
CA GLU A 651 40.51 13.92 2.01
C GLU A 651 40.94 13.63 0.57
N GLY A 652 40.39 12.56 0.00
CA GLY A 652 40.53 12.21 -1.40
C GLY A 652 40.25 10.72 -1.59
N LEU A 653 39.11 10.41 -2.23
CA LEU A 653 38.57 9.09 -2.61
C LEU A 653 37.54 8.48 -1.64
N SER A 654 36.26 8.63 -1.98
CA SER A 654 35.31 7.51 -2.12
C SER A 654 33.94 8.00 -2.58
N PHE A 655 33.84 8.35 -3.87
CA PHE A 655 32.67 7.95 -4.63
C PHE A 655 32.83 6.46 -4.95
N ILE A 656 31.70 5.74 -5.03
CA ILE A 656 31.51 4.28 -5.22
C ILE A 656 31.33 3.50 -3.92
N LEU A 657 30.08 3.48 -3.42
CA LEU A 657 29.22 2.27 -3.36
C LEU A 657 27.78 2.65 -3.02
#